data_AF-A0AAV4PUN0-F1
#
_entry.id   AF-A0AAV4PUN0-F1
#
_cell.length_a   1.000
_cell.length_b   1.000
_cell.length_c   1.000
_cell.angle_alpha   90.00
_cell.angle_beta   90.00
_cell.angle_gamma   90.00
#
_symmetry.space_group_name_H-M   'P 1'
#
loop_
_entity.id
_entity.type
_entity.pdbx_description
1 polymer ?
#
loop_
_entity_poly.entity_id
_entity_poly.type
_entity_poly.pdbx_seq_one_letter_code
_entity_poly.pdbx_strand_id
1 'polypeptide(L)'
;MSKLEKRRKGIFGPPFGKRCVIFIDDLNMPAVEIYGAQPPIELLRQYFDHGMWYEKKEKSEIHLVDTQFIAAMGLPGGARNNITPRLLRHFGVIGVNAFSSPTMNSIFSSVMSIHFKNNHFPAEALLTAEAVVSATAEIYTAVTAHLLPTPAKSHYSFNLRDFARVIHGCCLLRKESMEKKKILIRLWVHEIYRVFYDRLTDPEDCTWLFEQIRVTTELEFKENFNSLFRHICTSKEGKVLEDDMRNLMFGTYMNYEESPADRLYDEMDSIETFETIADKCLSEYNSFSKSPLDMVIFRYVLEHLSRLCRILSMPGGNALLVGVGGSGRQSVTKLASFITGQWLFQPEITKNYGLTEWRDDIKRVMKSAGADGKGTVFLVTDTQIKEESFLEDIDNLLNSGEVPNLFAVDEKQEKIEASLSLFITAVRPLVEKEEGADLSPLSLFSYFVKRSSENMHIIIAMSPIGNAFRVRLRQFPSLINCCTIDWFQTWPEDALERVAEHSFQDMELKIAMRKNAVVICKYFHVKAQDLSKVFANELGRYTYITPTSYLTLISSFKQLLSEKQQEIRAAIQRYEGGLGQLEFFSVTITGMQKDIEELQPKLVVAQEEAEAFIEKIKKESEDVEKVKAVVNKDEEYASAQARESSALKEECEADLAEALPALEAALQALDTLKPSDITLVKSMKNPPSAVKVVLAAVCIMQNMKPDRVTDPSTGRKVNDYWGPSKKLLGDMGFLQSLRDYDKDNIDVSIIVLYAVTNR
;
A
#
# COMPACT_ATOMS: atom_id res chain seq x y z
N MET A 1 -39.56 21.56 5.49
CA MET A 1 -40.73 20.67 5.27
C MET A 1 -40.51 19.28 5.84
N SER A 2 -39.32 18.67 5.71
CA SER A 2 -39.05 17.29 6.18
C SER A 2 -39.15 17.04 7.70
N LYS A 3 -39.35 18.09 8.51
CA LYS A 3 -39.55 18.02 9.98
C LYS A 3 -41.00 18.31 10.39
N LEU A 4 -41.89 18.58 9.42
CA LEU A 4 -43.30 18.88 9.62
C LEU A 4 -44.16 17.78 9.00
N GLU A 5 -45.30 17.49 9.63
CA GLU A 5 -46.25 16.49 9.14
C GLU A 5 -47.23 17.12 8.16
N LYS A 6 -47.57 16.36 7.12
CA LYS A 6 -48.62 16.74 6.17
C LYS A 6 -49.98 16.45 6.79
N ARG A 7 -50.69 17.47 7.27
CA ARG A 7 -52.04 17.32 7.84
C ARG A 7 -53.09 17.08 6.75
N ARG A 8 -53.00 17.84 5.66
CA ARG A 8 -53.88 17.75 4.47
C ARG A 8 -53.09 18.13 3.21
N LYS A 9 -53.66 17.95 2.02
CA LYS A 9 -53.03 18.41 0.77
C LYS A 9 -52.73 19.91 0.87
N GLY A 10 -51.46 20.28 0.72
CA GLY A 10 -51.00 21.67 0.83
C GLY A 10 -50.88 22.23 2.25
N ILE A 11 -51.20 21.48 3.32
CA ILE A 11 -51.15 21.99 4.70
C ILE A 11 -50.17 21.17 5.54
N PHE A 12 -49.16 21.85 6.09
CA PHE A 12 -48.09 21.25 6.88
C PHE A 12 -48.05 21.89 8.27
N GLY A 13 -47.80 21.07 9.29
CA GLY A 13 -47.68 21.53 10.67
C GLY A 13 -47.07 20.46 11.57
N PRO A 14 -46.79 20.79 12.84
CA PRO A 14 -46.40 19.80 13.83
C PRO A 14 -47.53 18.81 14.13
N PRO A 15 -47.24 17.70 14.86
CA PRO A 15 -48.25 16.82 15.42
C PRO A 15 -49.36 17.61 16.13
N PHE A 16 -50.60 17.12 16.03
CA PHE A 16 -51.76 17.81 16.60
C PHE A 16 -51.56 18.16 18.09
N GLY A 17 -51.87 19.41 18.45
CA GLY A 17 -51.72 19.93 19.81
C GLY A 17 -50.33 20.48 20.16
N LYS A 18 -49.31 20.29 19.30
CA LYS A 18 -47.97 20.88 19.47
C LYS A 18 -47.82 22.15 18.61
N ARG A 19 -46.89 23.04 18.98
CA ARG A 19 -46.43 24.18 18.16
C ARG A 19 -44.97 23.98 17.78
N CYS A 20 -44.59 24.31 16.56
CA CYS A 20 -43.23 24.18 16.06
C CYS A 20 -42.53 25.55 16.04
N VAL A 21 -41.32 25.61 16.58
CA VAL A 21 -40.45 26.79 16.47
C VAL A 21 -39.41 26.51 15.39
N ILE A 22 -39.40 27.33 14.34
CA ILE A 22 -38.40 27.32 13.27
C ILE A 22 -37.35 28.36 13.64
N PHE A 23 -36.19 27.89 14.07
CA PHE A 23 -35.03 28.72 14.31
C PHE A 23 -34.18 28.81 13.03
N ILE A 24 -33.89 30.03 12.59
CA ILE A 24 -33.00 30.32 11.46
C ILE A 24 -31.73 30.94 12.03
N ASP A 25 -30.63 30.21 11.96
CA ASP A 25 -29.32 30.73 12.29
C ASP A 25 -28.72 31.49 11.09
N ASP A 26 -27.94 32.53 11.35
CA ASP A 26 -27.28 33.40 10.36
C ASP A 26 -28.18 33.80 9.15
N LEU A 27 -29.31 34.46 9.43
CA LEU A 27 -30.29 34.90 8.41
C LEU A 27 -29.67 35.76 7.27
N ASN A 28 -28.52 36.39 7.51
CA ASN A 28 -27.83 37.26 6.55
C ASN A 28 -26.65 36.64 5.81
N MET A 29 -26.45 35.32 5.93
CA MET A 29 -25.46 34.58 5.15
C MET A 29 -25.77 34.46 3.64
N PRO A 30 -27.03 34.31 3.19
CA PRO A 30 -27.33 34.08 1.77
C PRO A 30 -26.66 35.09 0.84
N ALA A 31 -26.05 34.59 -0.24
CA ALA A 31 -25.37 35.43 -1.21
C ALA A 31 -26.35 36.37 -1.91
N VAL A 32 -25.89 37.59 -2.14
CA VAL A 32 -26.63 38.61 -2.89
C VAL A 32 -26.43 38.33 -4.38
N GLU A 33 -27.54 38.25 -5.12
CA GLU A 33 -27.47 38.11 -6.58
C GLU A 33 -27.02 39.42 -7.25
N ILE A 34 -26.78 39.38 -8.57
CA ILE A 34 -26.30 40.54 -9.35
C ILE A 34 -27.20 41.77 -9.18
N TYR A 35 -28.50 41.58 -8.97
CA TYR A 35 -29.51 42.63 -8.81
C TYR A 35 -29.77 43.05 -7.36
N GLY A 36 -29.03 42.51 -6.39
CA GLY A 36 -29.16 42.92 -4.98
C GLY A 36 -30.18 42.12 -4.16
N ALA A 37 -30.92 41.19 -4.77
CA ALA A 37 -31.86 40.33 -4.03
C ALA A 37 -31.15 39.12 -3.41
N GLN A 38 -31.79 38.54 -2.39
CA GLN A 38 -31.35 37.30 -1.76
C GLN A 38 -32.50 36.30 -1.85
N PRO A 39 -32.50 35.38 -2.84
CA PRO A 39 -33.65 34.51 -3.13
C PRO A 39 -34.19 33.72 -1.92
N PRO A 40 -33.36 33.18 -1.00
CA PRO A 40 -33.87 32.51 0.21
C PRO A 40 -34.65 33.45 1.15
N ILE A 41 -34.21 34.71 1.25
CA ILE A 41 -34.84 35.73 2.10
C ILE A 41 -36.16 36.19 1.47
N GLU A 42 -36.21 36.30 0.14
CA GLU A 42 -37.44 36.63 -0.60
C GLU A 42 -38.49 35.52 -0.46
N LEU A 43 -38.07 34.24 -0.41
CA LEU A 43 -38.97 33.13 -0.11
C LEU A 43 -39.55 33.23 1.30
N LEU A 44 -38.73 33.56 2.32
CA LEU A 44 -39.24 33.81 3.67
C LEU A 44 -40.21 34.99 3.70
N ARG A 45 -39.90 36.08 2.98
CA ARG A 45 -40.80 37.23 2.88
C ARG A 45 -42.14 36.84 2.29
N GLN A 46 -42.16 36.01 1.25
CA GLN A 46 -43.39 35.52 0.63
C GLN A 46 -44.30 34.82 1.66
N TYR A 47 -43.73 34.02 2.57
CA TYR A 47 -44.50 33.40 3.64
C TYR A 47 -45.12 34.43 4.59
N PHE A 48 -44.36 35.42 5.03
CA PHE A 48 -44.88 36.44 5.95
C PHE A 48 -45.89 37.38 5.32
N ASP A 49 -45.72 37.72 4.03
CA ASP A 49 -46.61 38.63 3.31
C ASP A 49 -47.93 37.96 2.92
N HIS A 50 -47.89 36.70 2.49
CA HIS A 50 -49.04 36.02 1.89
C HIS A 50 -49.58 34.85 2.70
N GLY A 51 -48.85 34.37 3.73
CA GLY A 51 -49.25 33.20 4.53
C GLY A 51 -49.14 31.86 3.78
N MET A 52 -48.44 31.84 2.64
CA MET A 52 -48.35 30.68 1.76
C MET A 52 -47.06 30.68 0.92
N TRP A 53 -46.68 29.48 0.49
CA TRP A 53 -45.65 29.25 -0.53
C TRP A 53 -46.25 28.54 -1.75
N TYR A 54 -45.61 28.68 -2.91
CA TYR A 54 -45.97 27.93 -4.11
C TYR A 54 -45.01 26.77 -4.36
N GLU A 55 -45.56 25.59 -4.58
CA GLU A 55 -44.78 24.45 -5.06
C GLU A 55 -44.44 24.62 -6.55
N LYS A 56 -43.14 24.63 -6.89
CA LYS A 56 -42.70 24.84 -8.28
C LYS A 56 -43.21 23.79 -9.27
N LYS A 57 -43.40 22.54 -8.84
CA LYS A 57 -43.80 21.41 -9.70
C LYS A 57 -45.32 21.37 -9.91
N GLU A 58 -46.08 21.29 -8.83
CA GLU A 58 -47.55 21.14 -8.89
C GLU A 58 -48.28 22.49 -9.02
N LYS A 59 -47.57 23.62 -8.86
CA LYS A 59 -48.15 24.97 -8.80
C LYS A 59 -49.26 25.09 -7.75
N SER A 60 -49.15 24.30 -6.68
CA SER A 60 -50.09 24.23 -5.59
C SER A 60 -49.68 25.15 -4.44
N GLU A 61 -50.66 25.54 -3.63
CA GLU A 61 -50.44 26.36 -2.44
C GLU A 61 -49.99 25.50 -1.26
N ILE A 62 -49.02 26.01 -0.51
CA ILE A 62 -48.48 25.39 0.70
C ILE A 62 -48.71 26.35 1.87
N HIS A 63 -49.42 25.88 2.89
CA HIS A 63 -49.65 26.57 4.14
C HIS A 63 -48.91 25.90 5.29
N LEU A 64 -48.24 26.70 6.13
CA LEU A 64 -47.67 26.26 7.41
C LEU A 64 -48.59 26.71 8.54
N VAL A 65 -49.06 25.76 9.34
CA VAL A 65 -49.92 26.00 10.51
C VAL A 65 -49.21 25.60 11.79
N ASP A 66 -49.53 26.30 12.88
CA ASP A 66 -48.95 26.10 14.22
C ASP A 66 -47.42 26.25 14.28
N THR A 67 -46.86 27.14 13.44
CA THR A 67 -45.42 27.44 13.38
C THR A 67 -45.08 28.85 13.87
N GLN A 68 -43.95 29.00 14.56
CA GLN A 68 -43.37 30.28 14.97
C GLN A 68 -41.95 30.40 14.44
N PHE A 69 -41.58 31.56 13.89
CA PHE A 69 -40.23 31.81 13.39
C PHE A 69 -39.42 32.61 14.41
N ILE A 70 -38.19 32.17 14.63
CA ILE A 70 -37.15 32.91 15.37
C ILE A 70 -35.92 32.94 14.47
N ALA A 71 -35.29 34.10 14.32
CA ALA A 71 -34.09 34.23 13.50
C ALA A 71 -32.99 34.95 14.27
N ALA A 72 -31.75 34.51 14.07
CA ALA A 72 -30.54 35.17 14.53
C ALA A 72 -29.68 35.58 13.33
N MET A 73 -28.92 36.66 13.49
CA MET A 73 -27.91 37.07 12.53
C MET A 73 -26.82 37.88 13.22
N GLY A 74 -25.58 37.74 12.75
CA GLY A 74 -24.52 38.66 13.13
C GLY A 74 -24.70 40.04 12.48
N LEU A 75 -23.98 41.04 13.00
CA LEU A 75 -23.94 42.36 12.38
C LEU A 75 -23.41 42.28 10.93
N PRO A 76 -23.94 43.10 10.00
CA PRO A 76 -23.45 43.17 8.64
C PRO A 76 -21.96 43.57 8.59
N GLY A 77 -21.21 42.94 7.69
CA GLY A 77 -19.75 43.09 7.58
C GLY A 77 -19.03 41.75 7.54
N GLY A 78 -17.80 41.73 6.99
CA GLY A 78 -16.94 40.53 7.03
C GLY A 78 -17.57 39.27 6.43
N ALA A 79 -18.26 39.40 5.27
CA ALA A 79 -19.09 38.40 4.55
C ALA A 79 -20.59 38.43 4.81
N ARG A 80 -21.01 38.94 5.97
CA ARG A 80 -22.43 39.00 6.33
C ARG A 80 -23.11 40.15 5.59
N ASN A 81 -24.19 39.83 4.89
CA ASN A 81 -24.89 40.79 4.05
C ASN A 81 -25.90 41.63 4.85
N ASN A 82 -26.38 42.73 4.26
CA ASN A 82 -27.51 43.46 4.82
C ASN A 82 -28.81 42.73 4.48
N ILE A 83 -29.74 42.66 5.44
CA ILE A 83 -31.08 42.12 5.20
C ILE A 83 -32.00 43.22 4.67
N THR A 84 -32.87 42.86 3.73
CA THR A 84 -33.91 43.77 3.23
C THR A 84 -34.84 44.27 4.36
N PRO A 85 -35.05 45.59 4.49
CA PRO A 85 -36.00 46.15 5.45
C PRO A 85 -37.43 45.61 5.29
N ARG A 86 -37.78 45.14 4.09
CA ARG A 86 -39.08 44.54 3.78
C ARG A 86 -39.33 43.22 4.53
N LEU A 87 -38.28 42.47 4.87
CA LEU A 87 -38.42 41.29 5.72
C LEU A 87 -38.41 41.70 7.20
N LEU A 88 -37.52 42.64 7.57
CA LEU A 88 -37.37 43.08 8.97
C LEU A 88 -38.66 43.66 9.56
N ARG A 89 -39.56 44.23 8.74
CA ARG A 89 -40.89 44.70 9.21
C ARG A 89 -41.73 43.63 9.91
N HIS A 90 -41.47 42.35 9.62
CA HIS A 90 -42.18 41.20 10.20
C HIS A 90 -41.57 40.68 11.50
N PHE A 91 -40.39 41.19 11.89
CA PHE A 91 -39.66 40.74 13.06
C PHE A 91 -39.51 41.85 14.10
N GLY A 92 -39.64 41.50 15.37
CA GLY A 92 -39.11 42.33 16.46
C GLY A 92 -37.60 42.11 16.56
N VAL A 93 -36.80 43.15 16.31
CA VAL A 93 -35.34 43.05 16.36
C VAL A 93 -34.86 43.27 17.79
N ILE A 94 -34.14 42.30 18.34
CA ILE A 94 -33.52 42.36 19.67
C ILE A 94 -32.00 42.28 19.50
N GLY A 95 -31.27 43.27 20.03
CA GLY A 95 -29.81 43.25 20.05
C GLY A 95 -29.29 42.42 21.22
N VAL A 96 -28.44 41.43 20.93
CA VAL A 96 -27.72 40.65 21.95
C VAL A 96 -26.29 41.18 22.04
N ASN A 97 -25.95 41.78 23.18
CA ASN A 97 -24.60 42.28 23.43
C ASN A 97 -23.67 41.15 23.89
N ALA A 98 -22.37 41.37 23.75
CA ALA A 98 -21.36 40.48 24.32
C ALA A 98 -21.52 40.39 25.85
N PHE A 99 -21.23 39.21 26.40
CA PHE A 99 -21.26 39.00 27.85
C PHE A 99 -20.20 39.84 28.56
N SER A 100 -20.56 40.38 29.72
CA SER A 100 -19.59 41.04 30.59
C SER A 100 -18.63 40.02 31.20
N SER A 101 -17.38 40.41 31.49
CA SER A 101 -16.39 39.53 32.13
C SER A 101 -16.89 38.88 33.44
N PRO A 102 -17.60 39.59 34.34
CA PRO A 102 -18.20 38.96 35.52
C PRO A 102 -19.22 37.85 35.19
N THR A 103 -20.03 38.06 34.15
CA THR A 103 -21.01 37.06 33.69
C THR A 103 -20.29 35.82 33.15
N MET A 104 -19.26 36.00 32.33
CA MET A 104 -18.46 34.90 31.80
C MET A 104 -17.81 34.11 32.94
N ASN A 105 -17.20 34.81 33.91
CA ASN A 105 -16.58 34.18 35.07
C ASN A 105 -17.61 33.35 35.87
N SER A 106 -18.81 33.88 36.12
CA SER A 106 -19.85 33.15 36.85
C SER A 106 -20.32 31.88 36.12
N ILE A 107 -20.48 31.93 34.80
CA ILE A 107 -20.93 30.80 33.99
C ILE A 107 -19.86 29.69 34.00
N PHE A 108 -18.64 30.02 33.59
CA PHE A 108 -17.59 29.02 33.42
C PHE A 108 -17.02 28.51 34.75
N SER A 109 -17.00 29.34 35.80
CA SER A 109 -16.62 28.87 37.15
C SER A 109 -17.63 27.85 37.67
N SER A 110 -18.92 28.07 37.39
CA SER A 110 -19.98 27.13 37.75
C SER A 110 -19.84 25.81 36.98
N VAL A 111 -19.57 25.85 35.68
CA VAL A 111 -19.32 24.66 34.85
C VAL A 111 -18.13 23.85 35.37
N MET A 112 -16.99 24.50 35.59
CA MET A 112 -15.78 23.84 36.07
C MET A 112 -15.96 23.30 37.50
N SER A 113 -16.61 24.08 38.38
CA SER A 113 -16.90 23.64 39.76
C SER A 113 -17.83 22.43 39.81
N ILE A 114 -18.88 22.38 38.98
CA ILE A 114 -19.79 21.22 38.91
C ILE A 114 -19.02 19.99 38.44
N HIS A 115 -18.19 20.13 37.41
CA HIS A 115 -17.37 19.03 36.91
C HIS A 115 -16.42 18.48 37.99
N PHE A 116 -15.71 19.37 38.67
CA PHE A 116 -14.71 18.99 39.69
C PHE A 116 -15.38 18.34 40.92
N LYS A 117 -16.57 18.83 41.31
CA LYS A 117 -17.36 18.22 42.39
C LYS A 117 -17.87 16.84 42.01
N ASN A 118 -18.44 16.68 40.81
CA ASN A 118 -18.96 15.39 40.34
C ASN A 118 -17.85 14.33 40.23
N ASN A 119 -16.64 14.75 39.88
CA ASN A 119 -15.47 13.88 39.76
C ASN A 119 -14.62 13.80 41.03
N HIS A 120 -15.12 14.30 42.17
CA HIS A 120 -14.49 14.17 43.49
C HIS A 120 -13.05 14.72 43.57
N PHE A 121 -12.79 15.86 42.94
CA PHE A 121 -11.51 16.56 43.04
C PHE A 121 -11.28 17.17 44.43
N PRO A 122 -10.01 17.38 44.85
CA PRO A 122 -9.69 18.00 46.13
C PRO A 122 -10.13 19.47 46.19
N ALA A 123 -10.38 20.00 47.39
CA ALA A 123 -10.86 21.38 47.58
C ALA A 123 -9.89 22.44 47.02
N GLU A 124 -8.58 22.17 47.04
CA GLU A 124 -7.55 23.03 46.43
C GLU A 124 -7.75 23.19 44.91
N ALA A 125 -8.29 22.16 44.25
CA ALA A 125 -8.60 22.20 42.82
C ALA A 125 -9.74 23.17 42.51
N LEU A 126 -10.75 23.24 43.39
CA LEU A 126 -11.88 24.15 43.22
C LEU A 126 -11.46 25.62 43.31
N LEU A 127 -10.58 25.96 44.27
CA LEU A 127 -10.02 27.31 44.37
C LEU A 127 -9.17 27.68 43.16
N THR A 128 -8.42 26.70 42.63
CA THR A 128 -7.58 26.90 41.45
C THR A 128 -8.45 27.00 40.18
N ALA A 129 -9.58 26.31 40.12
CA ALA A 129 -10.53 26.38 39.01
C ALA A 129 -11.11 27.80 38.84
N GLU A 130 -11.48 28.48 39.93
CA GLU A 130 -11.93 29.87 39.86
C GLU A 130 -10.84 30.80 39.29
N ALA A 131 -9.59 30.62 39.72
CA ALA A 131 -8.44 31.36 39.19
C ALA A 131 -8.20 31.05 37.70
N VAL A 132 -8.36 29.79 37.27
CA VAL A 132 -8.28 29.40 35.86
C VAL A 132 -9.28 30.15 34.99
N VAL A 133 -10.53 30.27 35.45
CA VAL A 133 -11.57 31.01 34.69
C VAL A 133 -11.24 32.50 34.63
N SER A 134 -10.83 33.10 35.75
CA SER A 134 -10.42 34.51 35.82
C SER A 134 -9.25 34.81 34.87
N ALA A 135 -8.19 33.99 34.94
CA ALA A 135 -7.02 34.10 34.07
C ALA A 135 -7.37 33.92 32.59
N THR A 136 -8.27 32.99 32.27
CA THR A 136 -8.75 32.79 30.88
C THR A 136 -9.52 34.02 30.38
N ALA A 137 -10.30 34.69 31.24
CA ALA A 137 -11.01 35.91 30.89
C ALA A 137 -10.09 37.11 30.64
N GLU A 138 -9.02 37.24 31.41
CA GLU A 138 -7.99 38.26 31.17
C GLU A 138 -7.32 38.05 29.82
N ILE A 139 -6.82 36.83 29.56
CA ILE A 139 -6.18 36.50 28.27
C ILE A 139 -7.15 36.69 27.10
N TYR A 140 -8.38 36.20 27.21
CA TYR A 140 -9.39 36.35 26.15
C TYR A 140 -9.65 37.83 25.83
N THR A 141 -9.74 38.68 26.85
CA THR A 141 -9.94 40.13 26.67
C THR A 141 -8.71 40.77 26.02
N ALA A 142 -7.50 40.39 26.42
CA ALA A 142 -6.26 40.89 25.82
C ALA A 142 -6.11 40.45 24.35
N VAL A 143 -6.36 39.18 24.05
CA VAL A 143 -6.28 38.59 22.71
C VAL A 143 -7.29 39.25 21.77
N THR A 144 -8.54 39.40 22.19
CA THR A 144 -9.59 40.03 21.37
C THR A 144 -9.33 41.51 21.08
N ALA A 145 -8.60 42.21 21.97
CA ALA A 145 -8.22 43.60 21.77
C ALA A 145 -6.97 43.78 20.89
N HIS A 146 -5.95 42.93 21.06
CA HIS A 146 -4.65 43.08 20.38
C HIS A 146 -4.58 42.34 19.03
N LEU A 147 -5.13 41.12 18.95
CA LEU A 147 -4.98 40.22 17.80
C LEU A 147 -6.18 40.33 16.86
N LEU A 148 -6.25 41.43 16.13
CA LEU A 148 -7.36 41.72 15.20
C LEU A 148 -7.17 41.04 13.82
N PRO A 149 -8.27 40.63 13.16
CA PRO A 149 -8.20 40.00 11.85
C PRO A 149 -7.79 41.01 10.77
N THR A 150 -6.78 40.64 9.97
CA THR A 150 -6.35 41.39 8.78
C THR A 150 -6.48 40.54 7.53
N PRO A 151 -6.41 41.09 6.30
CA PRO A 151 -6.42 40.27 5.09
C PRO A 151 -5.30 39.21 5.05
N ALA A 152 -4.15 39.48 5.69
CA ALA A 152 -3.07 38.50 5.85
C ALA A 152 -3.40 37.46 6.93
N LYS A 153 -4.01 37.89 8.04
CA LYS A 153 -4.31 37.09 9.24
C LYS A 153 -5.84 36.93 9.42
N SER A 154 -6.55 36.47 8.38
CA SER A 154 -8.02 36.41 8.40
C SER A 154 -8.59 35.39 9.40
N HIS A 155 -7.75 34.48 9.88
CA HIS A 155 -8.07 33.46 10.87
C HIS A 155 -7.95 33.95 12.32
N TYR A 156 -7.49 35.19 12.56
CA TYR A 156 -7.43 35.81 13.89
C TYR A 156 -8.82 36.33 14.31
N SER A 157 -9.78 35.41 14.37
CA SER A 157 -11.12 35.67 14.89
C SER A 157 -11.31 34.81 16.10
N PHE A 158 -11.52 35.44 17.26
CA PHE A 158 -11.69 34.77 18.54
C PHE A 158 -13.11 34.95 19.06
N ASN A 159 -13.68 33.89 19.61
CA ASN A 159 -15.07 33.90 20.10
C ASN A 159 -15.21 33.13 21.42
N LEU A 160 -16.42 33.13 22.00
CA LEU A 160 -16.68 32.46 23.28
C LEU A 160 -16.48 30.93 23.23
N ARG A 161 -16.51 30.31 22.05
CA ARG A 161 -16.18 28.88 21.90
C ARG A 161 -14.70 28.64 22.17
N ASP A 162 -13.82 29.59 21.86
CA ASP A 162 -12.39 29.50 22.23
C ASP A 162 -12.21 29.49 23.74
N PHE A 163 -12.93 30.38 24.45
CA PHE A 163 -12.97 30.36 25.91
C PHE A 163 -13.45 28.99 26.43
N ALA A 164 -14.57 28.49 25.89
CA ALA A 164 -15.11 27.20 26.29
C ALA A 164 -14.13 26.04 26.03
N ARG A 165 -13.39 26.05 24.91
CA ARG A 165 -12.38 25.03 24.59
C ARG A 165 -11.26 24.96 25.62
N VAL A 166 -10.81 26.08 26.15
CA VAL A 166 -9.79 26.11 27.21
C VAL A 166 -10.32 25.43 28.48
N ILE A 167 -11.54 25.81 28.90
CA ILE A 167 -12.17 25.23 30.09
C ILE A 167 -12.46 23.74 29.90
N HIS A 168 -13.00 23.35 28.74
CA HIS A 168 -13.26 21.93 28.44
C HIS A 168 -11.98 21.12 28.37
N GLY A 169 -10.88 21.68 27.84
CA GLY A 169 -9.57 21.05 27.86
C GLY A 169 -9.04 20.84 29.29
N CYS A 170 -9.23 21.82 30.18
CA CYS A 170 -8.90 21.67 31.60
C CYS A 170 -9.75 20.58 32.28
N CYS A 171 -11.00 20.38 31.84
CA CYS A 171 -11.88 19.31 32.32
C CYS A 171 -11.55 17.92 31.75
N LEU A 172 -10.54 17.77 30.88
CA LEU A 172 -10.05 16.44 30.48
C LEU A 172 -9.19 15.79 31.58
N LEU A 173 -8.61 16.60 32.46
CA LEU A 173 -7.81 16.13 33.58
C LEU A 173 -8.68 15.25 34.49
N ARG A 174 -8.12 14.13 34.96
CA ARG A 174 -8.76 13.30 35.99
C ARG A 174 -8.10 13.53 37.36
N LYS A 175 -8.80 13.14 38.43
CA LYS A 175 -8.32 13.35 39.80
C LYS A 175 -6.99 12.62 40.07
N GLU A 176 -6.76 11.50 39.40
CA GLU A 176 -5.56 10.67 39.55
C GLU A 176 -4.30 11.41 39.08
N SER A 177 -4.41 12.18 37.99
CA SER A 177 -3.33 13.00 37.43
C SER A 177 -3.10 14.31 38.20
N MET A 178 -3.96 14.64 39.16
CA MET A 178 -3.88 15.88 39.92
C MET A 178 -3.14 15.69 41.26
N GLU A 179 -1.84 15.40 41.21
CA GLU A 179 -1.02 15.26 42.43
C GLU A 179 -0.76 16.60 43.14
N LYS A 180 -0.59 17.68 42.36
CA LYS A 180 -0.21 19.02 42.87
C LYS A 180 -1.04 20.09 42.17
N LYS A 181 -1.41 21.15 42.92
CA LYS A 181 -2.03 22.37 42.35
C LYS A 181 -1.31 22.89 41.11
N LYS A 182 0.03 22.79 41.08
CA LYS A 182 0.87 23.24 39.98
C LYS A 182 0.54 22.57 38.64
N ILE A 183 0.11 21.31 38.62
CA ILE A 183 -0.25 20.58 37.40
C ILE A 183 -1.43 21.25 36.70
N LEU A 184 -2.45 21.69 37.45
CA LEU A 184 -3.61 22.38 36.86
C LEU A 184 -3.23 23.75 36.28
N ILE A 185 -2.27 24.46 36.88
CA ILE A 185 -1.77 25.73 36.33
C ILE A 185 -0.97 25.47 35.05
N ARG A 186 -0.11 24.44 35.03
CA ARG A 186 0.63 24.03 33.82
C ARG A 186 -0.31 23.58 32.71
N LEU A 187 -1.36 22.85 33.05
CA LEU A 187 -2.42 22.45 32.12
C LEU A 187 -3.14 23.67 31.56
N TRP A 188 -3.51 24.64 32.39
CA TRP A 188 -4.13 25.86 31.88
C TRP A 188 -3.23 26.59 30.88
N VAL A 189 -1.93 26.74 31.16
CA VAL A 189 -0.99 27.31 30.21
C VAL A 189 -0.95 26.49 28.91
N HIS A 190 -0.89 25.16 29.01
CA HIS A 190 -0.97 24.28 27.85
C HIS A 190 -2.23 24.54 27.02
N GLU A 191 -3.41 24.60 27.64
CA GLU A 191 -4.68 24.82 26.94
C GLU A 191 -4.77 26.20 26.28
N ILE A 192 -4.21 27.24 26.90
CA ILE A 192 -4.09 28.56 26.27
C ILE A 192 -3.21 28.48 25.02
N TYR A 193 -2.09 27.75 25.08
CA TYR A 193 -1.25 27.52 23.92
C TYR A 193 -2.00 26.80 22.79
N ARG A 194 -2.71 25.72 23.11
CA ARG A 194 -3.44 24.91 22.10
C ARG A 194 -4.59 25.65 21.43
N VAL A 195 -5.23 26.61 22.12
CA VAL A 195 -6.40 27.33 21.58
C VAL A 195 -6.02 28.65 20.90
N PHE A 196 -5.10 29.41 21.51
CA PHE A 196 -4.74 30.75 21.07
C PHE A 196 -3.38 30.80 20.36
N TYR A 197 -2.34 30.21 20.95
CA TYR A 197 -0.97 30.32 20.43
C TYR A 197 -0.79 29.55 19.11
N ASP A 198 -1.30 28.32 19.00
CA ASP A 198 -1.17 27.49 17.79
C ASP A 198 -1.87 28.10 16.55
N ARG A 199 -2.74 29.09 16.76
CA ARG A 199 -3.41 29.87 15.71
C ARG A 199 -2.51 30.96 15.11
N LEU A 200 -1.48 31.39 15.84
CA LEU A 200 -0.63 32.52 15.47
C LEU A 200 0.38 32.14 14.39
N THR A 201 0.69 33.11 13.53
CA THR A 201 1.63 32.94 12.41
C THR A 201 2.79 33.91 12.44
N ASP A 202 2.67 35.00 13.20
CA ASP A 202 3.65 36.07 13.25
C ASP A 202 4.49 35.95 14.53
N PRO A 203 5.82 35.93 14.45
CA PRO A 203 6.67 35.82 15.63
C PRO A 203 6.43 36.92 16.68
N GLU A 204 6.13 38.14 16.25
CA GLU A 204 5.84 39.26 17.17
C GLU A 204 4.60 39.00 18.03
N ASP A 205 3.54 38.45 17.41
CA ASP A 205 2.31 38.07 18.11
C ASP A 205 2.57 36.90 19.09
N CYS A 206 3.39 35.93 18.68
CA CYS A 206 3.77 34.78 19.50
C CYS A 206 4.49 35.22 20.78
N THR A 207 5.52 36.07 20.63
CA THR A 207 6.29 36.60 21.76
C THR A 207 5.42 37.47 22.67
N TRP A 208 4.52 38.28 22.10
CA TRP A 208 3.57 39.06 22.89
C TRP A 208 2.66 38.16 23.74
N LEU A 209 2.06 37.13 23.14
CA LEU A 209 1.16 36.22 23.86
C LEU A 209 1.90 35.44 24.95
N PHE A 210 3.12 34.98 24.69
CA PHE A 210 3.97 34.35 25.71
C PHE A 210 4.20 35.26 26.92
N GLU A 211 4.51 36.53 26.68
CA GLU A 211 4.71 37.51 27.75
C GLU A 211 3.40 37.79 28.51
N GLN A 212 2.26 37.89 27.83
CA GLN A 212 0.96 38.04 28.48
C GLN A 212 0.62 36.84 29.36
N ILE A 213 0.86 35.62 28.88
CA ILE A 213 0.64 34.38 29.66
C ILE A 213 1.52 34.42 30.92
N ARG A 214 2.78 34.84 30.81
CA ARG A 214 3.68 34.97 31.96
C ARG A 214 3.11 35.92 33.02
N VAL A 215 2.69 37.11 32.59
CA VAL A 215 2.14 38.14 33.48
C VAL A 215 0.85 37.66 34.14
N THR A 216 -0.12 37.15 33.38
CA THR A 216 -1.39 36.64 33.93
C THR A 216 -1.16 35.46 34.88
N THR A 217 -0.17 34.58 34.59
CA THR A 217 0.16 33.46 35.48
C THR A 217 0.60 33.96 36.86
N GLU A 218 1.48 34.96 36.88
CA GLU A 218 2.02 35.52 38.13
C GLU A 218 0.98 36.34 38.91
N LEU A 219 0.06 37.02 38.22
CA LEU A 219 -1.00 37.81 38.82
C LEU A 219 -2.12 36.95 39.42
N GLU A 220 -2.71 36.06 38.63
CA GLU A 220 -3.93 35.33 39.02
C GLU A 220 -3.63 34.13 39.92
N PHE A 221 -2.56 33.39 39.63
CA PHE A 221 -2.21 32.20 40.41
C PHE A 221 -1.25 32.48 41.56
N LYS A 222 -0.62 33.65 41.59
CA LYS A 222 0.41 34.05 42.58
C LYS A 222 1.58 33.08 42.65
N GLU A 223 1.93 32.47 41.53
CA GLU A 223 3.05 31.54 41.37
C GLU A 223 4.07 32.13 40.40
N ASN A 224 5.36 31.97 40.70
CA ASN A 224 6.40 32.46 39.79
C ASN A 224 6.49 31.56 38.55
N PHE A 225 6.42 32.16 37.36
CA PHE A 225 6.38 31.43 36.09
C PHE A 225 7.65 30.58 35.88
N ASN A 226 8.83 31.15 36.15
CA ASN A 226 10.10 30.42 35.99
C ASN A 226 10.21 29.23 36.95
N SER A 227 9.69 29.36 38.17
CA SER A 227 9.66 28.25 39.12
C SER A 227 8.68 27.15 38.73
N LEU A 228 7.57 27.50 38.05
CA LEU A 228 6.54 26.55 37.65
C LEU A 228 7.03 25.62 36.53
N PHE A 229 7.80 26.18 35.59
CA PHE A 229 8.30 25.49 34.39
C PHE A 229 9.80 25.18 34.45
N ARG A 230 10.37 25.10 35.66
CA ARG A 230 11.81 24.84 35.83
C ARG A 230 12.24 23.50 35.24
N HIS A 231 11.37 22.49 35.23
CA HIS A 231 11.67 21.15 34.71
C HIS A 231 11.82 21.10 33.18
N ILE A 232 11.19 22.03 32.46
CA ILE A 232 11.28 22.13 30.99
C ILE A 232 12.26 23.19 30.51
N CYS A 233 12.86 23.95 31.43
CA CYS A 233 13.76 25.05 31.13
C CYS A 233 15.13 24.53 30.65
N THR A 234 15.53 24.92 29.44
CA THR A 234 16.83 24.55 28.86
C THR A 234 17.95 25.51 29.30
N SER A 235 17.59 26.72 29.74
CA SER A 235 18.54 27.76 30.12
C SER A 235 19.21 27.49 31.47
N LYS A 236 20.55 27.59 31.51
CA LYS A 236 21.36 27.47 32.74
C LYS A 236 21.04 28.56 33.77
N GLU A 237 20.50 29.69 33.33
CA GLU A 237 20.11 30.82 34.20
C GLU A 237 18.74 30.61 34.86
N GLY A 238 18.00 29.56 34.49
CA GLY A 238 16.70 29.24 35.06
C GLY A 238 15.55 30.14 34.58
N LYS A 239 15.78 31.00 33.57
CA LYS A 239 14.74 31.79 32.91
C LYS A 239 14.12 30.98 31.78
N VAL A 240 12.80 30.81 31.84
CA VAL A 240 12.02 30.08 30.83
C VAL A 240 11.86 30.96 29.60
N LEU A 241 12.21 30.40 28.44
CA LEU A 241 12.09 31.04 27.13
C LEU A 241 10.84 30.53 26.39
N GLU A 242 10.45 31.25 25.33
CA GLU A 242 9.31 30.86 24.48
C GLU A 242 9.49 29.44 23.90
N ASP A 243 10.70 29.09 23.44
CA ASP A 243 11.00 27.78 22.85
C ASP A 243 10.95 26.63 23.88
N ASP A 244 11.19 26.91 25.17
CA ASP A 244 11.07 25.90 26.23
C ASP A 244 9.62 25.40 26.37
N MET A 245 8.63 26.26 26.07
CA MET A 245 7.21 25.91 26.16
C MET A 245 6.78 24.84 25.17
N ARG A 246 7.57 24.59 24.12
CA ARG A 246 7.34 23.47 23.19
C ARG A 246 7.50 22.10 23.86
N ASN A 247 8.17 22.03 25.00
CA ASN A 247 8.26 20.81 25.82
C ASN A 247 7.03 20.59 26.71
N LEU A 248 6.17 21.61 26.87
CA LEU A 248 4.93 21.49 27.63
C LEU A 248 3.85 20.84 26.77
N MET A 249 3.56 19.57 27.06
CA MET A 249 2.57 18.79 26.33
C MET A 249 1.74 17.94 27.29
N PHE A 250 0.43 17.93 27.06
CA PHE A 250 -0.52 17.07 27.76
C PHE A 250 -1.22 16.15 26.77
N GLY A 251 -1.38 14.88 27.10
CA GLY A 251 -1.90 13.88 26.18
C GLY A 251 -2.43 12.62 26.84
N THR A 252 -3.23 11.85 26.08
CA THR A 252 -3.80 10.55 26.49
C THR A 252 -2.96 9.34 26.07
N TYR A 253 -1.79 9.57 25.49
CA TYR A 253 -1.03 8.55 24.77
C TYR A 253 0.13 7.93 25.59
N MET A 254 0.41 8.42 26.80
CA MET A 254 1.44 7.81 27.66
C MET A 254 1.03 6.40 28.11
N ASN A 255 -0.27 6.19 28.37
CA ASN A 255 -0.86 4.88 28.69
C ASN A 255 -1.49 4.22 27.45
N TYR A 256 -0.81 4.28 26.29
CA TYR A 256 -1.38 3.77 25.03
C TYR A 256 -1.78 2.28 25.11
N GLU A 257 -1.11 1.48 25.95
CA GLU A 257 -1.41 0.06 26.14
C GLU A 257 -2.73 -0.19 26.89
N GLU A 258 -3.25 0.81 27.62
CA GLU A 258 -4.53 0.73 28.29
C GLU A 258 -5.70 0.95 27.32
N SER A 259 -6.89 0.51 27.75
CA SER A 259 -8.11 0.72 26.96
C SER A 259 -8.33 2.24 26.75
N PRO A 260 -8.86 2.67 25.58
CA PRO A 260 -9.06 4.10 25.32
C PRO A 260 -9.88 4.84 26.38
N ALA A 261 -10.74 4.13 27.11
CA ALA A 261 -11.54 4.71 28.19
C ALA A 261 -10.75 4.94 29.48
N ASP A 262 -9.67 4.19 29.72
CA ASP A 262 -8.89 4.26 30.96
C ASP A 262 -7.73 5.25 30.85
N ARG A 263 -7.33 5.61 29.62
CA ARG A 263 -6.24 6.55 29.34
C ARG A 263 -6.43 7.89 30.05
N LEU A 264 -5.41 8.27 30.82
CA LEU A 264 -5.36 9.52 31.55
C LEU A 264 -4.84 10.65 30.66
N TYR A 265 -5.45 11.83 30.77
CA TYR A 265 -4.93 13.04 30.15
C TYR A 265 -3.94 13.69 31.12
N ASP A 266 -2.65 13.50 30.88
CA ASP A 266 -1.59 13.89 31.82
C ASP A 266 -0.44 14.63 31.14
N GLU A 267 0.38 15.29 31.96
CA GLU A 267 1.59 15.98 31.54
C GLU A 267 2.65 14.98 31.10
N MET A 268 3.33 15.26 30.00
CA MET A 268 4.46 14.45 29.56
C MET A 268 5.72 14.71 30.37
N ASP A 269 6.38 13.62 30.79
CA ASP A 269 7.69 13.69 31.43
C ASP A 269 8.83 14.04 30.45
N SER A 270 8.87 13.37 29.29
CA SER A 270 9.90 13.57 28.26
C SER A 270 9.32 13.45 26.85
N ILE A 271 9.91 14.19 25.91
CA ILE A 271 9.59 14.07 24.49
C ILE A 271 10.10 12.76 23.88
N GLU A 272 11.18 12.20 24.44
CA GLU A 272 11.84 10.98 23.95
C GLU A 272 10.96 9.74 24.21
N THR A 273 10.26 9.73 25.34
CA THR A 273 9.29 8.67 25.65
C THR A 273 8.13 8.72 24.66
N PHE A 274 7.69 9.91 24.27
CA PHE A 274 6.63 10.06 23.28
C PHE A 274 7.11 9.71 21.86
N GLU A 275 8.35 10.04 21.50
CA GLU A 275 8.98 9.60 20.25
C GLU A 275 8.94 8.07 20.14
N THR A 276 9.35 7.37 21.20
CA THR A 276 9.35 5.90 21.25
C THR A 276 7.94 5.31 21.11
N ILE A 277 6.94 5.89 21.79
CA ILE A 277 5.54 5.46 21.69
C ILE A 277 5.01 5.71 20.26
N ALA A 278 5.29 6.88 19.68
CA ALA A 278 4.85 7.22 18.34
C ALA A 278 5.46 6.29 17.27
N ASP A 279 6.74 5.92 17.39
CA ASP A 279 7.40 4.96 16.51
C ASP A 279 6.80 3.55 16.63
N LYS A 280 6.46 3.11 17.86
CA LYS A 280 5.75 1.86 18.10
C LYS A 280 4.37 1.88 17.42
N CYS A 281 3.58 2.93 17.64
CA CYS A 281 2.27 3.09 17.02
C CYS A 281 2.35 3.16 15.48
N LEU A 282 3.37 3.82 14.93
CA LEU A 282 3.59 3.89 13.49
C LEU A 282 3.91 2.52 12.90
N SER A 283 4.75 1.73 13.58
CA SER A 283 5.09 0.37 13.19
C SER A 283 3.87 -0.56 13.23
N GLU A 284 3.06 -0.47 14.29
CA GLU A 284 1.79 -1.19 14.41
C GLU A 284 0.83 -0.80 13.28
N TYR A 285 0.61 0.50 13.05
CA TYR A 285 -0.24 0.99 11.96
C TYR A 285 0.21 0.43 10.60
N ASN A 286 1.51 0.47 10.32
CA ASN A 286 2.07 -0.03 9.05
C ASN A 286 1.91 -1.56 8.89
N SER A 287 1.81 -2.31 9.98
CA SER A 287 1.57 -3.76 9.93
C SER A 287 0.12 -4.12 9.60
N PHE A 288 -0.86 -3.31 10.03
CA PHE A 288 -2.29 -3.56 9.80
C PHE A 288 -2.85 -2.85 8.56
N SER A 289 -2.24 -1.73 8.16
CA SER A 289 -2.76 -0.89 7.08
C SER A 289 -2.36 -1.40 5.71
N LYS A 290 -3.30 -1.36 4.76
CA LYS A 290 -3.03 -1.62 3.33
C LYS A 290 -2.18 -0.52 2.68
N SER A 291 -2.19 0.68 3.27
CA SER A 291 -1.41 1.84 2.81
C SER A 291 -0.48 2.30 3.94
N PRO A 292 0.75 1.79 4.00
CA PRO A 292 1.71 2.17 5.04
C PRO A 292 2.11 3.65 4.90
N LEU A 293 2.39 4.27 6.04
CA LEU A 293 2.90 5.63 6.16
C LEU A 293 4.42 5.58 6.21
N ASP A 294 5.07 6.12 5.17
CA ASP A 294 6.50 6.42 5.17
C ASP A 294 6.71 7.81 5.79
N MET A 295 6.77 7.85 7.12
CA MET A 295 6.88 9.08 7.91
C MET A 295 8.00 8.93 8.93
N VAL A 296 8.83 9.97 9.05
CA VAL A 296 9.87 10.06 10.08
C VAL A 296 9.29 10.77 11.29
N ILE A 297 9.44 10.18 12.47
CA ILE A 297 9.07 10.83 13.73
C ILE A 297 10.22 11.75 14.16
N PHE A 298 9.88 13.00 14.46
CA PHE A 298 10.78 14.00 15.02
C PHE A 298 9.94 15.04 15.77
N ARG A 299 10.60 15.90 16.54
CA ARG A 299 9.96 16.87 17.44
C ARG A 299 8.78 17.63 16.84
N TYR A 300 8.95 18.22 15.66
CA TYR A 300 7.87 18.95 14.99
C TYR A 300 6.64 18.07 14.69
N VAL A 301 6.84 16.82 14.27
CA VAL A 301 5.75 15.86 14.05
C VAL A 301 5.07 15.50 15.37
N LEU A 302 5.84 15.30 16.44
CA LEU A 302 5.30 15.00 17.77
C LEU A 302 4.45 16.15 18.32
N GLU A 303 4.89 17.40 18.14
CA GLU A 303 4.11 18.57 18.57
C GLU A 303 2.73 18.60 17.89
N HIS A 304 2.67 18.42 16.56
CA HIS A 304 1.40 18.37 15.82
C HIS A 304 0.57 17.11 16.14
N LEU A 305 1.23 15.98 16.39
CA LEU A 305 0.57 14.75 16.79
C LEU A 305 -0.12 14.92 18.15
N SER A 306 0.57 15.55 19.12
CA SER A 306 0.03 15.85 20.44
C SER A 306 -1.19 16.79 20.35
N ARG A 307 -1.09 17.86 19.54
CA ARG A 307 -2.22 18.79 19.27
C ARG A 307 -3.44 18.05 18.73
N LEU A 308 -3.24 17.18 17.74
CA LEU A 308 -4.32 16.40 17.14
C LEU A 308 -4.92 15.39 18.11
N CYS A 309 -4.11 14.66 18.87
CA CYS A 309 -4.58 13.75 19.91
C CYS A 309 -5.41 14.49 20.97
N ARG A 310 -5.02 15.71 21.37
CA ARG A 310 -5.80 16.57 22.26
C ARG A 310 -7.15 16.94 21.65
N ILE A 311 -7.19 17.34 20.37
CA ILE A 311 -8.45 17.70 19.69
C ILE A 311 -9.39 16.50 19.61
N LEU A 312 -8.87 15.33 19.24
CA LEU A 312 -9.65 14.09 19.15
C LEU A 312 -10.13 13.57 20.51
N SER A 313 -9.45 13.92 21.61
CA SER A 313 -9.86 13.55 22.96
C SER A 313 -11.02 14.41 23.50
N MET A 314 -11.31 15.56 22.88
CA MET A 314 -12.45 16.41 23.25
C MET A 314 -13.71 16.01 22.49
N PRO A 315 -14.88 15.89 23.15
CA PRO A 315 -16.14 15.62 22.47
C PRO A 315 -16.48 16.76 21.49
N GLY A 316 -16.80 16.42 20.24
CA GLY A 316 -17.04 17.40 19.17
C GLY A 316 -15.81 18.24 18.80
N GLY A 317 -14.60 17.76 19.11
CA GLY A 317 -13.35 18.42 18.75
C GLY A 317 -13.08 18.35 17.24
N ASN A 318 -13.19 19.49 16.56
CA ASN A 318 -12.91 19.63 15.13
C ASN A 318 -11.58 20.38 14.91
N ALA A 319 -10.91 20.10 13.80
CA ALA A 319 -9.61 20.71 13.48
C ALA A 319 -9.56 21.29 12.06
N LEU A 320 -8.92 22.46 11.91
CA LEU A 320 -8.55 23.04 10.63
C LEU A 320 -7.02 23.06 10.54
N LEU A 321 -6.45 22.17 9.73
CA LEU A 321 -5.01 22.02 9.54
C LEU A 321 -4.53 22.86 8.37
N VAL A 322 -3.88 23.97 8.69
CA VAL A 322 -3.41 24.92 7.69
C VAL A 322 -1.92 24.69 7.45
N GLY A 323 -1.52 24.49 6.20
CA GLY A 323 -0.12 24.22 5.89
C GLY A 323 0.15 24.06 4.41
N VAL A 324 1.40 24.18 4.00
CA VAL A 324 1.81 23.94 2.61
C VAL A 324 1.77 22.44 2.27
N GLY A 325 1.76 22.10 0.99
CA GLY A 325 1.85 20.71 0.53
C GLY A 325 3.10 20.00 1.09
N GLY A 326 2.94 18.73 1.50
CA GLY A 326 4.04 17.93 2.06
C GLY A 326 4.36 18.16 3.54
N SER A 327 3.64 19.06 4.22
CA SER A 327 3.83 19.34 5.66
C SER A 327 3.51 18.18 6.61
N GLY A 328 2.90 17.09 6.12
CA GLY A 328 2.59 15.90 6.91
C GLY A 328 1.16 15.83 7.46
N ARG A 329 0.31 16.85 7.25
CA ARG A 329 -1.07 16.94 7.79
C ARG A 329 -1.88 15.65 7.72
N GLN A 330 -1.98 15.04 6.53
CA GLN A 330 -2.73 13.80 6.34
C GLN A 330 -2.11 12.62 7.11
N SER A 331 -0.78 12.48 7.07
CA SER A 331 -0.05 11.40 7.74
C SER A 331 -0.17 11.49 9.26
N VAL A 332 -0.04 12.70 9.82
CA VAL A 332 -0.18 12.94 11.26
C VAL A 332 -1.63 12.70 11.69
N THR A 333 -2.64 13.11 10.94
CA THR A 333 -4.05 12.80 11.25
C THR A 333 -4.32 11.30 11.25
N LYS A 334 -3.78 10.55 10.28
CA LYS A 334 -3.89 9.08 10.24
C LYS A 334 -3.30 8.45 11.49
N LEU A 335 -2.08 8.85 11.86
CA LEU A 335 -1.44 8.34 13.06
C LEU A 335 -2.19 8.75 14.34
N ALA A 336 -2.64 10.00 14.45
CA ALA A 336 -3.41 10.49 15.61
C ALA A 336 -4.71 9.69 15.80
N SER A 337 -5.45 9.43 14.71
CA SER A 337 -6.68 8.64 14.76
C SER A 337 -6.41 7.21 15.27
N PHE A 338 -5.31 6.60 14.81
CA PHE A 338 -4.87 5.29 15.29
C PHE A 338 -4.49 5.31 16.77
N ILE A 339 -3.71 6.30 17.21
CA ILE A 339 -3.32 6.47 18.61
C ILE A 339 -4.56 6.58 19.49
N THR A 340 -5.54 7.40 19.10
CA THR A 340 -6.80 7.56 19.87
C THR A 340 -7.78 6.39 19.75
N GLY A 341 -7.51 5.40 18.88
CA GLY A 341 -8.41 4.26 18.66
C GLY A 341 -9.71 4.62 17.94
N GLN A 342 -9.72 5.72 17.16
CA GLN A 342 -10.89 6.21 16.44
C GLN A 342 -10.91 5.73 14.99
N TRP A 343 -12.10 5.53 14.43
CA TRP A 343 -12.25 5.13 13.04
C TRP A 343 -12.03 6.32 12.09
N LEU A 344 -11.02 6.23 11.23
CA LEU A 344 -10.75 7.26 10.22
C LEU A 344 -11.50 6.96 8.92
N PHE A 345 -12.20 7.97 8.41
CA PHE A 345 -12.78 7.98 7.08
C PHE A 345 -12.24 9.14 6.25
N GLN A 346 -11.67 8.83 5.08
CA GLN A 346 -11.21 9.79 4.09
C GLN A 346 -11.90 9.48 2.75
N PRO A 347 -12.62 10.43 2.12
CA PRO A 347 -13.27 10.21 0.84
C PRO A 347 -12.29 9.88 -0.29
N GLU A 348 -12.62 8.90 -1.12
CA GLU A 348 -11.85 8.56 -2.33
C GLU A 348 -12.52 9.15 -3.56
N ILE A 349 -11.94 10.21 -4.10
CA ILE A 349 -12.56 10.96 -5.19
C ILE A 349 -12.14 10.38 -6.53
N THR A 350 -13.12 9.79 -7.21
CA THR A 350 -13.02 9.34 -8.59
C THR A 350 -13.47 10.44 -9.56
N LYS A 351 -13.19 10.29 -10.86
CA LYS A 351 -13.62 11.27 -11.88
C LYS A 351 -15.15 11.51 -11.86
N ASN A 352 -15.92 10.46 -11.58
CA ASN A 352 -17.38 10.48 -11.54
C ASN A 352 -17.95 10.84 -10.16
N TYR A 353 -17.11 11.13 -9.18
CA TYR A 353 -17.56 11.54 -7.85
C TYR A 353 -18.29 12.88 -7.93
N GLY A 354 -19.54 12.88 -7.48
CA GLY A 354 -20.42 14.05 -7.41
C GLY A 354 -21.09 14.16 -6.04
N LEU A 355 -22.17 14.95 -6.00
CA LEU A 355 -22.88 15.29 -4.76
C LEU A 355 -23.63 14.10 -4.15
N THR A 356 -24.03 13.11 -4.94
CA THR A 356 -24.71 11.91 -4.43
C THR A 356 -23.75 11.04 -3.63
N GLU A 357 -22.58 10.74 -4.19
CA GLU A 357 -21.54 9.93 -3.54
C GLU A 357 -21.03 10.63 -2.27
N TRP A 358 -20.82 11.94 -2.35
CA TRP A 358 -20.47 12.79 -1.21
C TRP A 358 -21.45 12.66 -0.04
N ARG A 359 -22.75 12.76 -0.34
CA ARG A 359 -23.79 12.65 0.69
C ARG A 359 -23.91 11.25 1.27
N ASP A 360 -23.67 10.22 0.46
CA ASP A 360 -23.66 8.84 0.95
C ASP A 360 -22.44 8.55 1.86
N ASP A 361 -21.30 9.18 1.59
CA ASP A 361 -20.13 9.17 2.46
C ASP A 361 -20.41 9.87 3.81
N ILE A 362 -21.06 11.05 3.80
CA ILE A 362 -21.49 11.72 5.04
C ILE A 362 -22.45 10.83 5.84
N LYS A 363 -23.44 10.18 5.18
CA LYS A 363 -24.36 9.26 5.86
C LYS A 363 -23.60 8.13 6.57
N ARG A 364 -22.53 7.60 5.96
CA ARG A 364 -21.70 6.54 6.55
C ARG A 364 -20.98 7.03 7.80
N VAL A 365 -20.38 8.22 7.75
CA VAL A 365 -19.71 8.85 8.89
C VAL A 365 -20.70 9.11 10.04
N MET A 366 -21.85 9.72 9.74
CA MET A 366 -22.91 9.97 10.73
C MET A 366 -23.43 8.67 11.37
N LYS A 367 -23.59 7.60 10.58
CA LYS A 367 -24.03 6.31 11.11
C LYS A 367 -23.02 5.72 12.08
N SER A 368 -21.72 5.78 11.78
CA SER A 368 -20.69 5.24 12.68
C SER A 368 -20.58 6.05 13.99
N ALA A 369 -20.59 7.39 13.88
CA ALA A 369 -20.51 8.27 15.04
C ALA A 369 -21.77 8.23 15.93
N GLY A 370 -22.95 8.27 15.29
CA GLY A 370 -24.23 8.38 15.99
C GLY A 370 -24.87 7.05 16.37
N ALA A 371 -24.92 6.08 15.44
CA ALA A 371 -25.63 4.81 15.67
C ALA A 371 -24.75 3.78 16.37
N ASP A 372 -23.52 3.58 15.88
CA ASP A 372 -22.58 2.64 16.52
C ASP A 372 -21.93 3.26 17.77
N GLY A 373 -21.90 4.60 17.86
CA GLY A 373 -21.29 5.32 18.97
C GLY A 373 -19.78 5.22 19.01
N LYS A 374 -19.14 4.99 17.86
CA LYS A 374 -17.68 4.90 17.75
C LYS A 374 -17.10 6.29 17.45
N GLY A 375 -16.02 6.66 18.13
CA GLY A 375 -15.25 7.86 17.78
C GLY A 375 -14.82 7.79 16.31
N THR A 376 -15.24 8.78 15.52
CA THR A 376 -15.07 8.78 14.06
C THR A 376 -14.39 10.06 13.62
N VAL A 377 -13.28 9.94 12.90
CA VAL A 377 -12.53 11.04 12.31
C VAL A 377 -12.86 11.16 10.83
N PHE A 378 -13.41 12.30 10.42
CA PHE A 378 -13.69 12.62 9.03
C PHE A 378 -12.61 13.55 8.49
N LEU A 379 -11.70 13.02 7.66
CA LEU A 379 -10.59 13.77 7.07
C LEU A 379 -10.91 14.20 5.64
N VAL A 380 -10.90 15.51 5.40
CA VAL A 380 -11.12 16.12 4.07
C VAL A 380 -9.97 17.05 3.72
N THR A 381 -9.43 16.95 2.51
CA THR A 381 -8.35 17.84 2.04
C THR A 381 -8.81 18.80 0.96
N ASP A 382 -8.13 19.92 0.80
CA ASP A 382 -8.44 20.94 -0.22
C ASP A 382 -8.50 20.39 -1.65
N THR A 383 -7.61 19.46 -2.00
CA THR A 383 -7.60 18.74 -3.28
C THR A 383 -8.85 17.89 -3.52
N GLN A 384 -9.56 17.53 -2.45
CA GLN A 384 -10.77 16.73 -2.51
C GLN A 384 -12.04 17.58 -2.65
N ILE A 385 -11.94 18.90 -2.52
CA ILE A 385 -13.10 19.80 -2.64
C ILE A 385 -13.30 20.13 -4.12
N LYS A 386 -14.12 19.33 -4.81
CA LYS A 386 -14.45 19.51 -6.24
C LYS A 386 -15.50 20.60 -6.46
N GLU A 387 -16.48 20.70 -5.56
CA GLU A 387 -17.57 21.67 -5.59
C GLU A 387 -17.68 22.38 -4.24
N GLU A 388 -18.03 23.66 -4.24
CA GLU A 388 -18.18 24.44 -2.99
C GLU A 388 -19.40 24.01 -2.16
N SER A 389 -20.35 23.26 -2.78
CA SER A 389 -21.46 22.60 -2.08
C SER A 389 -20.98 21.60 -1.02
N PHE A 390 -19.79 21.01 -1.19
CA PHE A 390 -19.23 20.08 -0.20
C PHE A 390 -18.88 20.82 1.09
N LEU A 391 -18.35 22.05 0.98
CA LEU A 391 -18.06 22.89 2.15
C LEU A 391 -19.33 23.42 2.81
N GLU A 392 -20.40 23.65 2.05
CA GLU A 392 -21.72 23.98 2.62
C GLU A 392 -22.26 22.82 3.48
N ASP A 393 -22.18 21.58 3.01
CA ASP A 393 -22.58 20.41 3.80
C ASP A 393 -21.70 20.27 5.07
N ILE A 394 -20.38 20.54 4.99
CA ILE A 394 -19.48 20.54 6.17
C ILE A 394 -19.80 21.68 7.14
N ASP A 395 -20.09 22.88 6.65
CA ASP A 395 -20.44 24.03 7.50
C ASP A 395 -21.72 23.74 8.31
N ASN A 396 -22.69 23.10 7.67
CA ASN A 396 -23.91 22.64 8.34
C ASN A 396 -23.61 21.58 9.42
N LEU A 397 -22.71 20.62 9.17
CA LEU A 397 -22.27 19.63 10.17
C LEU A 397 -21.57 20.29 11.36
N LEU A 398 -20.69 21.26 11.12
CA LEU A 398 -19.95 21.98 12.17
C LEU A 398 -20.84 22.87 13.04
N ASN A 399 -21.89 23.46 12.47
CA ASN A 399 -22.82 24.32 13.20
C ASN A 399 -23.96 23.55 13.88
N SER A 400 -24.63 22.67 13.14
CA SER A 400 -25.89 22.04 13.57
C SER A 400 -25.77 20.54 13.85
N GLY A 401 -24.67 19.89 13.44
CA GLY A 401 -24.51 18.43 13.51
C GLY A 401 -25.34 17.67 12.48
N GLU A 402 -26.08 18.34 11.59
CA GLU A 402 -26.90 17.72 10.54
C GLU A 402 -26.73 18.41 9.18
N VAL A 403 -26.88 17.65 8.09
CA VAL A 403 -26.99 18.20 6.74
C VAL A 403 -28.48 18.24 6.33
N PRO A 404 -29.01 19.40 5.92
CA PRO A 404 -30.39 19.50 5.46
C PRO A 404 -30.69 18.58 4.27
N ASN A 405 -31.83 17.90 4.31
CA ASN A 405 -32.28 16.97 3.25
C ASN A 405 -31.30 15.85 2.91
N LEU A 406 -30.37 15.49 3.81
CA LEU A 406 -29.44 14.37 3.59
C LEU A 406 -30.16 13.03 3.44
N PHE A 407 -31.17 12.80 4.28
CA PHE A 407 -32.05 11.63 4.22
C PHE A 407 -33.34 12.00 3.49
N ALA A 408 -33.66 11.29 2.39
CA ALA A 408 -34.90 11.49 1.65
C ALA A 408 -36.13 11.16 2.50
N VAL A 409 -37.34 11.66 2.19
CA VAL A 409 -38.54 11.42 3.03
C VAL A 409 -38.89 9.92 3.10
N ASP A 410 -38.75 9.20 1.98
CA ASP A 410 -39.00 7.75 1.92
C ASP A 410 -37.89 6.96 2.65
N GLU A 411 -36.63 7.39 2.52
CA GLU A 411 -35.52 6.89 3.36
C GLU A 411 -35.70 7.29 4.84
N LYS A 412 -36.39 8.40 5.13
CA LYS A 412 -36.72 8.88 6.47
C LYS A 412 -37.94 8.19 7.10
N GLN A 413 -38.63 7.33 6.36
CA GLN A 413 -39.63 6.44 6.95
C GLN A 413 -39.13 5.00 6.93
N GLU A 414 -38.64 4.51 5.79
CA GLU A 414 -38.24 3.11 5.59
C GLU A 414 -36.80 2.82 6.06
N LYS A 415 -35.82 3.70 5.75
CA LYS A 415 -34.47 3.60 6.32
C LYS A 415 -34.39 4.24 7.71
N ILE A 416 -35.27 5.14 8.11
CA ILE A 416 -35.40 5.50 9.52
C ILE A 416 -36.00 4.31 10.24
N GLU A 417 -37.08 3.64 9.85
CA GLU A 417 -37.50 2.42 10.59
C GLU A 417 -36.51 1.24 10.52
N ALA A 418 -35.73 1.06 9.44
CA ALA A 418 -34.72 -0.01 9.34
C ALA A 418 -33.33 0.36 9.92
N SER A 419 -32.94 1.63 9.91
CA SER A 419 -31.70 2.13 10.56
C SER A 419 -31.96 2.57 11.99
N LEU A 420 -33.15 3.13 12.30
CA LEU A 420 -33.75 3.23 13.64
C LEU A 420 -34.18 1.87 14.17
N SER A 421 -34.44 0.78 13.47
CA SER A 421 -34.60 -0.49 14.21
C SER A 421 -33.28 -0.90 14.85
N LEU A 422 -32.16 -0.75 14.13
CA LEU A 422 -30.81 -0.90 14.68
C LEU A 422 -30.44 0.20 15.70
N PHE A 423 -30.77 1.46 15.41
CA PHE A 423 -30.50 2.60 16.29
C PHE A 423 -31.43 2.63 17.52
N ILE A 424 -32.73 2.34 17.42
CA ILE A 424 -33.65 2.12 18.56
C ILE A 424 -33.16 0.89 19.34
N THR A 425 -32.79 -0.23 18.73
CA THR A 425 -32.28 -1.38 19.51
C THR A 425 -30.98 -1.03 20.27
N ALA A 426 -30.11 -0.17 19.72
CA ALA A 426 -28.86 0.27 20.37
C ALA A 426 -29.01 1.48 21.31
N VAL A 427 -29.97 2.38 21.06
CA VAL A 427 -30.14 3.68 21.73
C VAL A 427 -31.32 3.69 22.69
N ARG A 428 -32.40 2.96 22.42
CA ARG A 428 -33.54 2.81 23.33
C ARG A 428 -33.12 2.33 24.74
N PRO A 429 -32.24 1.33 24.94
CA PRO A 429 -31.79 0.98 26.28
C PRO A 429 -30.91 2.05 26.96
N LEU A 430 -30.36 3.02 26.21
CA LEU A 430 -29.61 4.16 26.76
C LEU A 430 -30.54 5.33 27.10
N VAL A 431 -31.55 5.58 26.27
CA VAL A 431 -32.57 6.63 26.46
C VAL A 431 -33.60 6.22 27.51
N GLU A 432 -33.93 4.93 27.65
CA GLU A 432 -34.78 4.40 28.74
C GLU A 432 -34.10 4.49 30.12
N LYS A 433 -32.77 4.66 30.18
CA LYS A 433 -32.06 4.96 31.44
C LYS A 433 -32.20 6.43 31.88
N GLU A 434 -32.55 7.33 30.96
CA GLU A 434 -32.87 8.71 31.30
C GLU A 434 -34.36 8.80 31.68
N GLU A 435 -34.66 9.01 32.96
CA GLU A 435 -36.04 9.15 33.45
C GLU A 435 -36.77 10.29 32.73
N GLY A 436 -37.84 9.96 32.00
CA GLY A 436 -38.72 10.95 31.33
C GLY A 436 -38.46 11.18 29.83
N ALA A 437 -37.68 10.34 29.15
CA ALA A 437 -37.37 10.54 27.74
C ALA A 437 -38.59 10.39 26.80
N ASP A 438 -38.85 11.41 25.97
CA ASP A 438 -39.85 11.38 24.90
C ASP A 438 -39.36 10.51 23.73
N LEU A 439 -40.00 9.36 23.51
CA LEU A 439 -39.68 8.40 22.46
C LEU A 439 -40.21 8.82 21.07
N SER A 440 -40.60 10.08 20.88
CA SER A 440 -41.02 10.56 19.57
C SER A 440 -39.88 10.46 18.53
N PRO A 441 -40.18 10.17 17.25
CA PRO A 441 -39.16 10.09 16.20
C PRO A 441 -38.29 11.36 16.07
N LEU A 442 -38.86 12.54 16.35
CA LEU A 442 -38.14 13.82 16.32
C LEU A 442 -37.14 13.94 17.48
N SER A 443 -37.53 13.49 18.68
CA SER A 443 -36.67 13.47 19.86
C SER A 443 -35.52 12.48 19.67
N LEU A 444 -35.80 11.29 19.16
CA LEU A 444 -34.80 10.27 18.83
C LEU A 444 -33.80 10.76 17.78
N PHE A 445 -34.28 11.45 16.73
CA PHE A 445 -33.40 12.03 15.73
C PHE A 445 -32.54 13.17 16.30
N SER A 446 -33.09 13.99 17.20
CA SER A 446 -32.32 15.04 17.88
C SER A 446 -31.22 14.45 18.76
N TYR A 447 -31.51 13.34 19.45
CA TYR A 447 -30.51 12.58 20.21
C TYR A 447 -29.43 11.97 19.30
N PHE A 448 -29.82 11.40 18.15
CA PHE A 448 -28.87 10.91 17.14
C PHE A 448 -27.92 12.01 16.67
N VAL A 449 -28.44 13.19 16.35
CA VAL A 449 -27.64 14.34 15.89
C VAL A 449 -26.67 14.77 16.99
N LYS A 450 -27.13 14.89 18.24
CA LYS A 450 -26.28 15.22 19.39
C LYS A 450 -25.15 14.20 19.55
N ARG A 451 -25.46 12.90 19.61
CA ARG A 451 -24.47 11.83 19.74
C ARG A 451 -23.50 11.78 18.55
N SER A 452 -24.01 12.03 17.34
CA SER A 452 -23.17 12.14 16.14
C SER A 452 -22.19 13.29 16.26
N SER A 453 -22.62 14.46 16.72
CA SER A 453 -21.75 15.63 16.88
C SER A 453 -20.71 15.47 17.99
N GLU A 454 -21.00 14.70 19.04
CA GLU A 454 -20.07 14.46 20.13
C GLU A 454 -18.96 13.47 19.73
N ASN A 455 -19.28 12.45 18.95
CA ASN A 455 -18.34 11.38 18.55
C ASN A 455 -17.68 11.60 17.18
N MET A 456 -18.11 12.60 16.42
CA MET A 456 -17.56 12.91 15.10
C MET A 456 -16.56 14.05 15.19
N HIS A 457 -15.37 13.82 14.67
CA HIS A 457 -14.30 14.81 14.58
C HIS A 457 -14.05 15.14 13.12
N ILE A 458 -14.38 16.35 12.71
CA ILE A 458 -14.17 16.83 11.34
C ILE A 458 -12.79 17.49 11.30
N ILE A 459 -11.90 16.94 10.46
CA ILE A 459 -10.55 17.44 10.23
C ILE A 459 -10.42 17.89 8.78
N ILE A 460 -10.15 19.17 8.59
CA ILE A 460 -10.06 19.78 7.26
C ILE A 460 -8.63 20.27 7.05
N ALA A 461 -7.97 19.80 6.00
CA ALA A 461 -6.62 20.24 5.64
C ALA A 461 -6.65 21.18 4.44
N MET A 462 -6.30 22.46 4.64
CA MET A 462 -6.30 23.48 3.58
C MET A 462 -4.94 24.15 3.39
N SER A 463 -4.51 24.32 2.14
CA SER A 463 -3.33 25.13 1.84
C SER A 463 -3.63 26.63 2.04
N PRO A 464 -2.79 27.38 2.77
CA PRO A 464 -2.92 28.84 2.86
C PRO A 464 -2.47 29.56 1.57
N ILE A 465 -1.93 28.82 0.59
CA ILE A 465 -1.46 29.36 -0.68
C ILE A 465 -2.65 29.77 -1.56
N GLY A 466 -2.58 31.00 -2.08
CA GLY A 466 -3.60 31.56 -2.98
C GLY A 466 -4.79 32.18 -2.26
N ASN A 467 -5.78 32.61 -3.04
CA ASN A 467 -6.94 33.34 -2.52
C ASN A 467 -8.07 32.43 -2.03
N ALA A 468 -8.10 31.16 -2.47
CA ALA A 468 -9.19 30.22 -2.19
C ALA A 468 -9.40 30.01 -0.69
N PHE A 469 -8.32 29.85 0.08
CA PHE A 469 -8.39 29.72 1.54
C PHE A 469 -9.12 30.89 2.20
N ARG A 470 -8.70 32.13 1.90
CA ARG A 470 -9.33 33.34 2.46
C ARG A 470 -10.79 33.49 2.03
N VAL A 471 -11.10 33.16 0.77
CA VAL A 471 -12.48 33.22 0.27
C VAL A 471 -13.37 32.20 0.99
N ARG A 472 -12.90 30.98 1.18
CA ARG A 472 -13.63 29.91 1.88
C ARG A 472 -13.85 30.22 3.35
N LEU A 473 -12.83 30.71 4.07
CA LEU A 473 -13.00 31.14 5.46
C LEU A 473 -14.03 32.25 5.63
N ARG A 474 -14.15 33.12 4.63
CA ARG A 474 -15.14 34.20 4.61
C ARG A 474 -16.54 33.69 4.27
N GLN A 475 -16.66 32.73 3.35
CA GLN A 475 -17.94 32.14 2.96
C GLN A 475 -18.50 31.19 4.02
N PHE A 476 -17.63 30.48 4.74
CA PHE A 476 -17.97 29.45 5.72
C PHE A 476 -17.33 29.77 7.08
N PRO A 477 -17.94 30.67 7.88
CA PRO A 477 -17.38 31.09 9.17
C PRO A 477 -17.25 29.97 10.20
N SER A 478 -18.00 28.87 10.07
CA SER A 478 -17.90 27.72 10.98
C SER A 478 -16.51 27.09 10.96
N LEU A 479 -15.78 27.19 9.85
CA LEU A 479 -14.41 26.68 9.73
C LEU A 479 -13.45 27.33 10.73
N ILE A 480 -13.67 28.59 11.09
CA ILE A 480 -12.89 29.28 12.14
C ILE A 480 -13.58 29.10 13.50
N ASN A 481 -14.90 29.24 13.53
CA ASN A 481 -15.62 29.30 14.80
C ASN A 481 -15.70 27.95 15.52
N CYS A 482 -15.84 26.85 14.77
CA CYS A 482 -16.10 25.51 15.30
C CYS A 482 -14.83 24.63 15.34
N CYS A 483 -13.81 24.93 14.53
CA CYS A 483 -12.56 24.17 14.51
C CYS A 483 -11.45 24.82 15.36
N THR A 484 -10.58 23.99 15.93
CA THR A 484 -9.28 24.43 16.43
C THR A 484 -8.32 24.51 15.25
N ILE A 485 -7.63 25.64 15.10
CA ILE A 485 -6.71 25.86 13.99
C ILE A 485 -5.31 25.42 14.41
N ASP A 486 -4.72 24.52 13.63
CA ASP A 486 -3.32 24.11 13.80
C ASP A 486 -2.52 24.50 12.54
N TRP A 487 -1.55 25.39 12.72
CA TRP A 487 -0.69 25.87 11.65
C TRP A 487 0.57 25.01 11.52
N PHE A 488 0.63 24.25 10.44
CA PHE A 488 1.81 23.53 10.00
C PHE A 488 2.76 24.50 9.30
N GLN A 489 3.72 25.00 10.08
CA GLN A 489 4.77 25.90 9.61
C GLN A 489 5.77 25.18 8.68
N THR A 490 6.69 25.94 8.11
CA THR A 490 7.82 25.36 7.38
C THR A 490 8.67 24.51 8.33
N TRP A 491 9.15 23.37 7.83
CA TRP A 491 10.00 22.49 8.65
C TRP A 491 11.23 23.24 9.17
N PRO A 492 11.51 23.17 10.47
CA PRO A 492 12.72 23.75 11.05
C PRO A 492 13.97 22.99 10.59
N GLU A 493 15.15 23.56 10.85
CA GLU A 493 16.41 22.99 10.36
C GLU A 493 16.69 21.58 10.89
N ASP A 494 16.38 21.31 12.15
CA ASP A 494 16.48 20.00 12.80
C ASP A 494 15.58 18.95 12.13
N ALA A 495 14.37 19.34 11.74
CA ALA A 495 13.46 18.49 10.99
C ALA A 495 14.03 18.11 9.61
N LEU A 496 14.60 19.08 8.89
CA LEU A 496 15.22 18.83 7.58
C LEU A 496 16.40 17.84 7.70
N GLU A 497 17.23 18.00 8.73
CA GLU A 497 18.35 17.09 8.99
C GLU A 497 17.89 15.67 9.29
N ARG A 498 16.93 15.49 10.21
CA ARG A 498 16.37 14.18 10.57
C ARG A 498 15.77 13.46 9.35
N VAL A 499 15.01 14.16 8.53
CA VAL A 499 14.38 13.59 7.32
C VAL A 499 15.45 13.16 6.30
N ALA A 500 16.48 13.98 6.09
CA ALA A 500 17.58 13.63 5.21
C ALA A 500 18.44 12.48 5.75
N GLU A 501 18.72 12.45 7.06
CA GLU A 501 19.44 11.35 7.72
C GLU A 501 18.72 10.02 7.51
N HIS A 502 17.42 9.96 7.85
CA HIS A 502 16.60 8.77 7.65
C HIS A 502 16.58 8.36 6.18
N SER A 503 16.36 9.31 5.28
CA SER A 503 16.37 9.03 3.85
C SER A 503 17.68 8.43 3.38
N PHE A 504 18.84 8.92 3.84
CA PHE A 504 20.14 8.41 3.40
C PHE A 504 20.63 7.16 4.14
N GLN A 505 19.86 6.61 5.08
CA GLN A 505 20.23 5.38 5.81
C GLN A 505 20.40 4.18 4.88
N ASP A 506 19.50 4.01 3.92
CA ASP A 506 19.49 2.90 2.96
C ASP A 506 20.60 2.97 1.90
N MET A 507 21.32 4.09 1.81
CA MET A 507 22.36 4.28 0.80
C MET A 507 23.72 3.76 1.29
N GLU A 508 24.42 3.03 0.42
CA GLU A 508 25.81 2.58 0.58
C GLU A 508 26.80 3.76 0.49
N LEU A 509 26.74 4.68 1.46
CA LEU A 509 27.63 5.83 1.58
C LEU A 509 28.50 5.71 2.83
N LYS A 510 29.75 6.18 2.72
CA LYS A 510 30.61 6.35 3.89
C LYS A 510 29.94 7.31 4.87
N ILE A 511 30.03 7.03 6.18
CA ILE A 511 29.36 7.80 7.25
C ILE A 511 29.67 9.31 7.15
N ALA A 512 30.92 9.68 6.88
CA ALA A 512 31.33 11.07 6.73
C ALA A 512 30.66 11.76 5.52
N MET A 513 30.56 11.07 4.38
CA MET A 513 29.89 11.60 3.19
C MET A 513 28.39 11.74 3.39
N ARG A 514 27.77 10.80 4.11
CA ARG A 514 26.35 10.86 4.47
C ARG A 514 26.04 12.10 5.30
N LYS A 515 26.82 12.37 6.36
CA LYS A 515 26.67 13.58 7.19
C LYS A 515 26.80 14.86 6.36
N ASN A 516 27.79 14.93 5.48
CA ASN A 516 27.96 16.10 4.62
C ASN A 516 26.80 16.28 3.62
N ALA A 517 26.28 15.18 3.05
CA ALA A 517 25.13 15.24 2.15
C ALA A 517 23.88 15.78 2.85
N VAL A 518 23.60 15.37 4.09
CA VAL A 518 22.51 15.90 4.92
C VAL A 518 22.61 17.41 5.08
N VAL A 519 23.79 17.90 5.49
CA VAL A 519 24.05 19.34 5.69
C VAL A 519 23.86 20.13 4.39
N ILE A 520 24.34 19.60 3.26
CA ILE A 520 24.22 20.25 1.94
C ILE A 520 22.76 20.30 1.49
N CYS A 521 22.01 19.20 1.63
CA CYS A 521 20.58 19.18 1.28
C CYS A 521 19.81 20.22 2.09
N LYS A 522 20.02 20.30 3.40
CA LYS A 522 19.45 21.35 4.25
C LYS A 522 19.81 22.73 3.72
N TYR A 523 21.10 22.98 3.50
CA TYR A 523 21.59 24.28 3.02
C TYR A 523 20.89 24.73 1.74
N PHE A 524 20.75 23.84 0.74
CA PHE A 524 20.05 24.19 -0.50
C PHE A 524 18.58 24.53 -0.29
N HIS A 525 17.89 23.82 0.60
CA HIS A 525 16.49 24.10 0.89
C HIS A 525 16.30 25.46 1.56
N VAL A 526 17.06 25.74 2.62
CA VAL A 526 17.00 27.01 3.35
C VAL A 526 17.38 28.18 2.44
N LYS A 527 18.45 28.03 1.65
CA LYS A 527 18.83 29.06 0.68
C LYS A 527 17.81 29.28 -0.42
N ALA A 528 17.12 28.24 -0.87
CA ALA A 528 16.03 28.40 -1.83
C ALA A 528 14.86 29.20 -1.23
N GLN A 529 14.54 29.00 0.06
CA GLN A 529 13.52 29.79 0.76
C GLN A 529 13.91 31.27 0.87
N ASP A 530 15.17 31.57 1.22
CA ASP A 530 15.68 32.94 1.29
C ASP A 530 15.64 33.62 -0.10
N LEU A 531 16.11 32.92 -1.13
CA LEU A 531 16.12 33.42 -2.50
C LEU A 531 14.69 33.63 -3.05
N SER A 532 13.73 32.79 -2.66
CA SER A 532 12.32 32.98 -3.02
C SER A 532 11.77 34.32 -2.50
N LYS A 533 12.13 34.70 -1.27
CA LYS A 533 11.74 36.02 -0.70
C LYS A 533 12.36 37.17 -1.49
N VAL A 534 13.64 37.08 -1.82
CA VAL A 534 14.33 38.10 -2.64
C VAL A 534 13.68 38.20 -4.02
N PHE A 535 13.41 37.07 -4.68
CA PHE A 535 12.77 37.01 -5.99
C PHE A 535 11.35 37.62 -5.99
N ALA A 536 10.58 37.36 -4.93
CA ALA A 536 9.26 37.98 -4.76
C ALA A 536 9.35 39.50 -4.57
N ASN A 537 10.33 39.98 -3.81
CA ASN A 537 10.54 41.41 -3.58
C ASN A 537 11.02 42.15 -4.85
N GLU A 538 11.90 41.54 -5.64
CA GLU A 538 12.47 42.17 -6.84
C GLU A 538 11.54 42.12 -8.06
N LEU A 539 10.84 41.00 -8.28
CA LEU A 539 10.05 40.77 -9.50
C LEU A 539 8.54 40.73 -9.27
N GLY A 540 8.08 40.77 -8.02
CA GLY A 540 6.66 40.63 -7.67
C GLY A 540 6.08 39.25 -7.97
N ARG A 541 6.92 38.24 -8.21
CA ARG A 541 6.51 36.86 -8.54
C ARG A 541 6.77 35.95 -7.36
N TYR A 542 5.73 35.29 -6.87
CA TYR A 542 5.84 34.34 -5.76
C TYR A 542 6.25 32.96 -6.25
N THR A 543 7.27 32.38 -5.60
CA THR A 543 7.65 30.96 -5.73
C THR A 543 7.51 30.31 -4.37
N TYR A 544 6.87 29.14 -4.29
CA TYR A 544 6.64 28.45 -3.03
C TYR A 544 7.61 27.29 -2.89
N ILE A 545 8.47 27.35 -1.87
CA ILE A 545 9.39 26.26 -1.51
C ILE A 545 8.69 25.41 -0.45
N THR A 546 8.38 24.15 -0.77
CA THR A 546 7.60 23.27 0.10
C THR A 546 8.41 22.06 0.59
N PRO A 547 8.02 21.42 1.70
CA PRO A 547 8.60 20.14 2.12
C PRO A 547 8.53 19.06 1.03
N THR A 548 7.49 19.05 0.19
CA THR A 548 7.43 18.15 -0.97
C THR A 548 8.61 18.38 -1.91
N SER A 549 8.96 19.63 -2.22
CA SER A 549 10.14 19.95 -3.03
C SER A 549 11.44 19.47 -2.39
N TYR A 550 11.54 19.48 -1.06
CA TYR A 550 12.68 18.93 -0.33
C TYR A 550 12.79 17.40 -0.46
N LEU A 551 11.66 16.70 -0.29
CA LEU A 551 11.62 15.25 -0.49
C LEU A 551 11.95 14.87 -1.94
N THR A 552 11.49 15.67 -2.92
CA THR A 552 11.86 15.50 -4.33
C THR A 552 13.35 15.73 -4.57
N LEU A 553 13.95 16.75 -3.94
CA LEU A 553 15.40 16.97 -4.01
C LEU A 553 16.17 15.74 -3.52
N ILE A 554 15.77 15.19 -2.38
CA ILE A 554 16.41 14.00 -1.81
C ILE A 554 16.22 12.79 -2.73
N SER A 555 15.00 12.54 -3.22
CA SER A 555 14.73 11.39 -4.08
C SER A 555 15.45 11.49 -5.43
N SER A 556 15.50 12.67 -6.04
CA SER A 556 16.28 12.91 -7.26
C SER A 556 17.78 12.73 -7.03
N PHE A 557 18.30 13.18 -5.89
CA PHE A 557 19.71 12.97 -5.53
C PHE A 557 20.01 11.47 -5.36
N LYS A 558 19.15 10.72 -4.66
CA LYS A 558 19.28 9.26 -4.52
C LYS A 558 19.30 8.56 -5.88
N GLN A 559 18.34 8.89 -6.74
CA GLN A 559 18.20 8.30 -8.06
C GLN A 559 19.45 8.56 -8.91
N LEU A 560 19.85 9.83 -9.03
CA LEU A 560 21.01 10.23 -9.83
C LEU A 560 22.31 9.57 -9.33
N LEU A 561 22.49 9.51 -8.01
CA LEU A 561 23.66 8.88 -7.43
C LEU A 561 23.69 7.38 -7.71
N SER A 562 22.55 6.69 -7.57
CA SER A 562 22.43 5.26 -7.88
C SER A 562 22.74 4.98 -9.34
N GLU A 563 22.14 5.75 -10.26
CA GLU A 563 22.39 5.64 -11.71
C GLU A 563 23.88 5.83 -12.03
N LYS A 564 24.52 6.87 -11.48
CA LYS A 564 25.95 7.14 -11.71
C LYS A 564 26.86 6.10 -11.07
N GLN A 565 26.53 5.60 -9.88
CA GLN A 565 27.28 4.51 -9.26
C GLN A 565 27.18 3.22 -10.07
N GLN A 566 26.01 2.89 -10.62
CA GLN A 566 25.83 1.73 -11.49
C GLN A 566 26.61 1.89 -12.81
N GLU A 567 26.56 3.06 -13.43
CA GLU A 567 27.33 3.37 -14.65
C GLU A 567 28.84 3.19 -14.41
N ILE A 568 29.36 3.73 -13.30
CA ILE A 568 30.78 3.61 -12.93
C ILE A 568 31.13 2.16 -12.57
N ARG A 569 30.28 1.45 -11.79
CA ARG A 569 30.50 0.03 -11.46
C ARG A 569 30.56 -0.83 -12.71
N ALA A 570 29.66 -0.60 -13.67
CA ALA A 570 29.67 -1.31 -14.95
C ALA A 570 30.95 -1.02 -15.76
N ALA A 571 31.44 0.22 -15.74
CA ALA A 571 32.71 0.58 -16.35
C ALA A 571 33.90 -0.11 -15.66
N ILE A 572 33.94 -0.12 -14.32
CA ILE A 572 34.96 -0.81 -13.52
C ILE A 572 34.97 -2.30 -13.84
N GLN A 573 33.81 -2.97 -13.81
CA GLN A 573 33.69 -4.41 -14.14
C GLN A 573 34.18 -4.72 -15.56
N ARG A 574 33.91 -3.83 -16.52
CA ARG A 574 34.44 -3.96 -17.88
C ARG A 574 35.96 -3.87 -17.91
N TYR A 575 36.56 -2.93 -17.19
CA TYR A 575 38.01 -2.79 -17.10
C TYR A 575 38.65 -3.97 -16.36
N GLU A 576 38.07 -4.44 -15.26
CA GLU A 576 38.53 -5.62 -14.52
C GLU A 576 38.47 -6.87 -15.39
N GLY A 577 37.37 -7.07 -16.14
CA GLY A 577 37.26 -8.16 -17.11
C GLY A 577 38.32 -8.07 -18.21
N GLY A 578 38.58 -6.87 -18.74
CA GLY A 578 39.65 -6.64 -19.71
C GLY A 578 41.05 -6.88 -19.14
N LEU A 579 41.31 -6.44 -17.91
CA LEU A 579 42.58 -6.65 -17.20
C LEU A 579 42.82 -8.14 -16.94
N GLY A 580 41.79 -8.88 -16.52
CA GLY A 580 41.86 -10.32 -16.32
C GLY A 580 42.14 -11.09 -17.61
N GLN A 581 41.59 -10.65 -18.74
CA GLN A 581 41.94 -11.22 -20.05
C GLN A 581 43.40 -10.93 -20.41
N LEU A 582 43.89 -9.70 -20.22
CA LEU A 582 45.28 -9.35 -20.46
C LEU A 582 46.25 -10.15 -19.57
N GLU A 583 45.90 -10.34 -18.30
CA GLU A 583 46.68 -11.17 -17.37
C GLU A 583 46.69 -12.64 -17.83
N PHE A 584 45.53 -13.19 -18.22
CA PHE A 584 45.44 -14.53 -18.80
C PHE A 584 46.30 -14.69 -20.05
N PHE A 585 46.23 -13.74 -21.00
CA PHE A 585 47.07 -13.76 -22.20
C PHE A 585 48.55 -13.62 -21.86
N SER A 586 48.91 -12.76 -20.91
CA SER A 586 50.29 -12.60 -20.46
C SER A 586 50.84 -13.92 -19.92
N VAL A 587 50.10 -14.58 -19.02
CA VAL A 587 50.49 -15.90 -18.47
C VAL A 587 50.62 -16.94 -19.59
N THR A 588 49.66 -16.97 -20.51
CA THR A 588 49.66 -17.92 -21.65
C THR A 588 50.84 -17.67 -22.59
N ILE A 589 51.11 -16.42 -22.98
CA ILE A 589 52.24 -16.04 -23.84
C ILE A 589 53.56 -16.38 -23.16
N THR A 590 53.69 -16.14 -21.84
CA THR A 590 54.89 -16.51 -21.09
C THR A 590 55.11 -18.02 -21.09
N GLY A 591 54.03 -18.81 -21.03
CA GLY A 591 54.07 -20.27 -21.20
C GLY A 591 54.51 -20.67 -22.61
N MET A 592 53.89 -20.11 -23.65
CA MET A 592 54.24 -20.38 -25.04
C MET A 592 55.67 -19.97 -25.39
N GLN A 593 56.19 -18.88 -24.81
CA GLN A 593 57.59 -18.48 -24.98
C GLN A 593 58.54 -19.53 -24.41
N LYS A 594 58.25 -20.09 -23.23
CA LYS A 594 59.02 -21.22 -22.68
C LYS A 594 58.94 -22.44 -23.60
N ASP A 595 57.75 -22.77 -24.11
CA ASP A 595 57.58 -23.91 -25.03
C ASP A 595 58.39 -23.70 -26.32
N ILE A 596 58.45 -22.48 -26.86
CA ILE A 596 59.28 -22.14 -28.03
C ILE A 596 60.77 -22.28 -27.69
N GLU A 597 61.23 -21.75 -26.56
CA GLU A 597 62.63 -21.88 -26.13
C GLU A 597 63.05 -23.36 -25.97
N GLU A 598 62.14 -24.23 -25.52
CA GLU A 598 62.37 -25.68 -25.41
C GLU A 598 62.30 -26.43 -26.76
N LEU A 599 61.39 -26.03 -27.65
CA LEU A 599 61.16 -26.70 -28.94
C LEU A 599 62.13 -26.24 -30.03
N GLN A 600 62.65 -25.01 -29.96
CA GLN A 600 63.58 -24.45 -30.94
C GLN A 600 64.84 -25.31 -31.15
N PRO A 601 65.55 -25.80 -30.11
CA PRO A 601 66.67 -26.73 -30.32
C PRO A 601 66.24 -28.09 -30.87
N LYS A 602 65.05 -28.59 -30.49
CA LYS A 602 64.51 -29.86 -31.03
C LYS A 602 64.15 -29.77 -32.51
N LEU A 603 63.66 -28.60 -32.95
CA LEU A 603 63.34 -28.32 -34.35
C LEU A 603 64.59 -28.26 -35.23
N VAL A 604 65.69 -27.68 -34.75
CA VAL A 604 66.97 -27.68 -35.48
C VAL A 604 67.48 -29.11 -35.67
N VAL A 605 67.44 -29.93 -34.62
CA VAL A 605 67.82 -31.36 -34.71
C VAL A 605 66.90 -32.11 -35.67
N ALA A 606 65.58 -31.94 -35.56
CA ALA A 606 64.63 -32.57 -36.48
C ALA A 606 64.77 -32.08 -37.93
N GLN A 607 65.16 -30.81 -38.14
CA GLN A 607 65.42 -30.26 -39.47
C GLN A 607 66.69 -30.86 -40.08
N GLU A 608 67.77 -31.01 -39.30
CA GLU A 608 68.98 -31.73 -39.74
C GLU A 608 68.67 -33.19 -40.08
N GLU A 609 67.86 -33.87 -39.26
CA GLU A 609 67.38 -35.23 -39.52
C GLU A 609 66.50 -35.31 -40.79
N ALA A 610 65.63 -34.33 -41.00
CA ALA A 610 64.77 -34.25 -42.18
C ALA A 610 65.55 -33.92 -43.46
N GLU A 611 66.56 -33.05 -43.42
CA GLU A 611 67.44 -32.78 -44.56
C GLU A 611 68.24 -34.02 -44.95
N ALA A 612 68.77 -34.75 -43.96
CA ALA A 612 69.41 -36.05 -44.19
C ALA A 612 68.43 -37.09 -44.77
N PHE A 613 67.17 -37.07 -44.34
CA PHE A 613 66.12 -37.94 -44.87
C PHE A 613 65.71 -37.54 -46.31
N ILE A 614 65.67 -36.24 -46.65
CA ILE A 614 65.39 -35.73 -47.99
C ILE A 614 66.50 -36.12 -48.97
N GLU A 615 67.78 -36.09 -48.57
CA GLU A 615 68.87 -36.62 -49.39
C GLU A 615 68.70 -38.12 -49.67
N LYS A 616 68.26 -38.88 -48.66
CA LYS A 616 67.94 -40.31 -48.80
C LYS A 616 66.78 -40.53 -49.77
N ILE A 617 65.70 -39.74 -49.66
CA ILE A 617 64.54 -39.76 -50.57
C ILE A 617 64.93 -39.39 -51.99
N LYS A 618 65.80 -38.39 -52.22
CA LYS A 618 66.23 -38.05 -53.58
C LYS A 618 66.92 -39.22 -54.28
N LYS A 619 67.76 -39.95 -53.55
CA LYS A 619 68.43 -41.17 -54.03
C LYS A 619 67.43 -42.28 -54.31
N GLU A 620 66.47 -42.50 -53.41
CA GLU A 620 65.42 -43.51 -53.58
C GLU A 620 64.40 -43.11 -54.66
N SER A 621 64.15 -41.82 -54.92
CA SER A 621 63.21 -41.32 -55.93
C SER A 621 63.71 -41.51 -57.37
N GLU A 622 65.03 -41.41 -57.61
CA GLU A 622 65.62 -41.75 -58.92
C GLU A 622 65.50 -43.24 -59.25
N ASP A 623 65.52 -44.09 -58.21
CA ASP A 623 65.32 -45.53 -58.36
C ASP A 623 63.82 -45.88 -58.46
N VAL A 624 62.94 -45.16 -57.75
CA VAL A 624 61.47 -45.31 -57.84
C VAL A 624 60.93 -44.82 -59.18
N GLU A 625 61.46 -43.78 -59.83
CA GLU A 625 60.99 -43.38 -61.18
C GLU A 625 61.21 -44.47 -62.23
N LYS A 626 62.34 -45.19 -62.16
CA LYS A 626 62.62 -46.32 -63.06
C LYS A 626 61.66 -47.49 -62.83
N VAL A 627 61.24 -47.72 -61.59
CA VAL A 627 60.26 -48.76 -61.22
C VAL A 627 58.83 -48.32 -61.55
N LYS A 628 58.48 -47.03 -61.36
CA LYS A 628 57.15 -46.46 -61.61
C LYS A 628 56.74 -46.50 -63.08
N ALA A 629 57.70 -46.37 -64.01
CA ALA A 629 57.43 -46.53 -65.44
C ALA A 629 57.04 -47.97 -65.83
N VAL A 630 57.51 -48.97 -65.08
CA VAL A 630 57.13 -50.38 -65.25
C VAL A 630 55.78 -50.65 -64.58
N VAL A 631 55.58 -50.16 -63.35
CA VAL A 631 54.34 -50.36 -62.58
C VAL A 631 53.13 -49.67 -63.22
N ASN A 632 53.27 -48.48 -63.84
CA ASN A 632 52.14 -47.84 -64.53
C ASN A 632 51.59 -48.66 -65.71
N LYS A 633 52.44 -49.45 -66.40
CA LYS A 633 51.98 -50.36 -67.46
C LYS A 633 51.26 -51.58 -66.88
N ASP A 634 51.68 -52.06 -65.71
CA ASP A 634 51.04 -53.18 -65.01
C ASP A 634 49.74 -52.73 -64.30
N GLU A 635 49.65 -51.48 -63.85
CA GLU A 635 48.47 -50.89 -63.19
C GLU A 635 47.27 -50.70 -64.15
N GLU A 636 47.50 -50.28 -65.40
CA GLU A 636 46.43 -50.20 -66.41
C GLU A 636 45.85 -51.60 -66.74
N TYR A 637 46.68 -52.64 -66.74
CA TYR A 637 46.23 -54.03 -66.96
C TYR A 637 45.49 -54.60 -65.75
N ALA A 638 45.98 -54.34 -64.53
CA ALA A 638 45.35 -54.79 -63.28
C ALA A 638 44.02 -54.07 -62.98
N SER A 639 43.89 -52.78 -63.31
CA SER A 639 42.65 -52.01 -63.15
C SER A 639 41.50 -52.55 -64.02
N ALA A 640 41.81 -52.97 -65.26
CA ALA A 640 40.83 -53.59 -66.15
C ALA A 640 40.31 -54.93 -65.60
N GLN A 641 41.21 -55.80 -65.10
CA GLN A 641 40.83 -57.08 -64.48
C GLN A 641 40.09 -56.91 -63.14
N ALA A 642 40.43 -55.90 -62.34
CA ALA A 642 39.74 -55.61 -61.08
C ALA A 642 38.28 -55.18 -61.31
N ARG A 643 38.02 -54.43 -62.38
CA ARG A 643 36.67 -53.96 -62.73
C ARG A 643 35.78 -55.10 -63.23
N GLU A 644 36.30 -56.06 -64.00
CA GLU A 644 35.58 -57.29 -64.34
C GLU A 644 35.30 -58.16 -63.09
N SER A 645 36.27 -58.28 -62.19
CA SER A 645 36.12 -59.10 -60.97
C SER A 645 35.09 -58.53 -59.99
N SER A 646 34.97 -57.19 -59.89
CA SER A 646 33.95 -56.54 -59.04
C SER A 646 32.54 -56.73 -59.58
N ALA A 647 32.35 -56.69 -60.91
CA ALA A 647 31.04 -56.91 -61.52
C ALA A 647 30.56 -58.37 -61.29
N LEU A 648 31.48 -59.34 -61.40
CA LEU A 648 31.17 -60.74 -61.11
C LEU A 648 30.85 -60.99 -59.63
N LYS A 649 31.49 -60.23 -58.72
CA LYS A 649 31.21 -60.31 -57.27
C LYS A 649 29.79 -59.83 -56.93
N GLU A 650 29.35 -58.71 -57.51
CA GLU A 650 27.99 -58.19 -57.28
C GLU A 650 26.91 -59.16 -57.79
N GLU A 651 27.18 -59.86 -58.91
CA GLU A 651 26.29 -60.91 -59.43
C GLU A 651 26.19 -62.12 -58.47
N CYS A 652 27.31 -62.59 -57.93
CA CYS A 652 27.32 -63.70 -56.95
C CYS A 652 26.66 -63.35 -55.60
N GLU A 653 26.78 -62.10 -55.13
CA GLU A 653 26.13 -61.66 -53.87
C GLU A 653 24.60 -61.57 -54.03
N ALA A 654 24.09 -61.25 -55.23
CA ALA A 654 22.66 -61.27 -55.53
C ALA A 654 22.08 -62.69 -55.48
N ASP A 655 22.77 -63.67 -56.07
CA ASP A 655 22.35 -65.09 -56.03
C ASP A 655 22.38 -65.67 -54.61
N LEU A 656 23.37 -65.29 -53.78
CA LEU A 656 23.45 -65.72 -52.39
C LEU A 656 22.28 -65.20 -51.54
N ALA A 657 21.82 -63.97 -51.80
CA ALA A 657 20.71 -63.35 -51.09
C ALA A 657 19.37 -64.08 -51.34
N GLU A 658 19.20 -64.76 -52.47
CA GLU A 658 18.01 -65.57 -52.76
C GLU A 658 18.01 -66.91 -51.99
N ALA A 659 19.18 -67.52 -51.76
CA ALA A 659 19.31 -68.84 -51.14
C ALA A 659 19.26 -68.82 -49.59
N LEU A 660 19.73 -67.73 -48.95
CA LEU A 660 19.81 -67.61 -47.49
C LEU A 660 18.45 -67.75 -46.76
N PRO A 661 17.34 -67.13 -47.21
CA PRO A 661 16.05 -67.22 -46.52
C PRO A 661 15.51 -68.66 -46.43
N ALA A 662 15.73 -69.47 -47.47
CA ALA A 662 15.29 -70.86 -47.51
C ALA A 662 16.07 -71.74 -46.50
N LEU A 663 17.37 -71.48 -46.34
CA LEU A 663 18.21 -72.19 -45.38
C LEU A 663 17.84 -71.83 -43.93
N GLU A 664 17.63 -70.54 -43.64
CA GLU A 664 17.22 -70.09 -42.30
C GLU A 664 15.86 -70.66 -41.88
N ALA A 665 14.89 -70.69 -42.81
CA ALA A 665 13.59 -71.32 -42.57
C ALA A 665 13.72 -72.82 -42.23
N ALA A 666 14.64 -73.54 -42.87
CA ALA A 666 14.88 -74.96 -42.59
C ALA A 666 15.53 -75.18 -41.20
N LEU A 667 16.46 -74.32 -40.79
CA LEU A 667 17.07 -74.38 -39.45
C LEU A 667 16.04 -74.08 -38.35
N GLN A 668 15.17 -73.09 -38.54
CA GLN A 668 14.09 -72.80 -37.60
C GLN A 668 13.11 -73.98 -37.47
N ALA A 669 12.79 -74.67 -38.56
CA ALA A 669 11.94 -75.85 -38.51
C ALA A 669 12.59 -76.99 -37.69
N LEU A 670 13.90 -77.20 -37.82
CA LEU A 670 14.66 -78.19 -37.03
C LEU A 670 14.59 -77.92 -35.53
N ASP A 671 14.59 -76.64 -35.11
CA ASP A 671 14.51 -76.25 -33.69
C ASP A 671 13.17 -76.56 -33.02
N THR A 672 12.10 -76.78 -33.80
CA THR A 672 10.77 -77.10 -33.24
C THR A 672 10.58 -78.56 -32.84
N LEU A 673 11.47 -79.47 -33.28
CA LEU A 673 11.35 -80.91 -33.04
C LEU A 673 11.72 -81.30 -31.61
N LYS A 674 10.79 -81.96 -30.90
CA LYS A 674 11.02 -82.41 -29.52
C LYS A 674 11.53 -83.86 -29.51
N PRO A 675 12.36 -84.26 -28.53
CA PRO A 675 12.84 -85.64 -28.41
C PRO A 675 11.72 -86.70 -28.34
N SER A 676 10.55 -86.34 -27.81
CA SER A 676 9.35 -87.19 -27.81
C SER A 676 8.88 -87.58 -29.20
N ASP A 677 8.98 -86.67 -30.18
CA ASP A 677 8.51 -86.87 -31.55
C ASP A 677 9.43 -87.84 -32.30
N ILE A 678 10.74 -87.74 -32.06
CA ILE A 678 11.77 -88.65 -32.59
C ILE A 678 11.56 -90.06 -32.05
N THR A 679 11.25 -90.17 -30.75
CA THR A 679 11.00 -91.47 -30.10
C THR A 679 9.77 -92.15 -30.70
N LEU A 680 8.71 -91.38 -31.03
CA LEU A 680 7.51 -91.87 -31.70
C LEU A 680 7.86 -92.47 -33.08
N VAL A 681 8.61 -91.74 -33.92
CA VAL A 681 9.01 -92.20 -35.26
C VAL A 681 9.89 -93.46 -35.19
N LYS A 682 10.84 -93.52 -34.26
CA LYS A 682 11.72 -94.69 -34.05
C LYS A 682 10.94 -95.96 -33.70
N SER A 683 9.86 -95.83 -32.92
CA SER A 683 9.05 -96.96 -32.45
C SER A 683 8.21 -97.62 -33.56
N MET A 684 8.05 -96.97 -34.72
CA MET A 684 7.26 -97.50 -35.83
C MET A 684 7.91 -98.77 -36.42
N LYS A 685 7.19 -99.90 -36.36
CA LYS A 685 7.66 -101.14 -37.00
C LYS A 685 7.70 -101.01 -38.52
N ASN A 686 6.63 -100.50 -39.13
CA ASN A 686 6.53 -100.18 -40.56
C ASN A 686 6.09 -98.71 -40.72
N PRO A 687 7.02 -97.76 -40.94
CA PRO A 687 6.66 -96.35 -41.13
C PRO A 687 6.07 -96.09 -42.53
N PRO A 688 5.29 -95.01 -42.69
CA PRO A 688 4.81 -94.53 -43.98
C PRO A 688 5.95 -94.21 -44.95
N SER A 689 5.69 -94.30 -46.26
CA SER A 689 6.70 -94.09 -47.31
C SER A 689 7.41 -92.73 -47.22
N ALA A 690 6.68 -91.65 -46.94
CA ALA A 690 7.24 -90.31 -46.81
C ALA A 690 8.31 -90.23 -45.71
N VAL A 691 8.10 -90.89 -44.57
CA VAL A 691 9.05 -90.94 -43.46
C VAL A 691 10.30 -91.74 -43.85
N LYS A 692 10.14 -92.84 -44.61
CA LYS A 692 11.29 -93.62 -45.12
C LYS A 692 12.14 -92.81 -46.09
N VAL A 693 11.53 -92.02 -46.98
CA VAL A 693 12.24 -91.20 -47.97
C VAL A 693 13.04 -90.11 -47.27
N VAL A 694 12.42 -89.35 -46.34
CA VAL A 694 13.13 -88.29 -45.61
C VAL A 694 14.27 -88.83 -44.77
N LEU A 695 14.09 -89.96 -44.08
CA LEU A 695 15.17 -90.54 -43.27
C LEU A 695 16.24 -91.25 -44.10
N ALA A 696 15.88 -91.82 -45.26
CA ALA A 696 16.87 -92.28 -46.23
C ALA A 696 17.72 -91.10 -46.75
N ALA A 697 17.09 -89.96 -47.03
CA ALA A 697 17.76 -88.73 -47.44
C ALA A 697 18.75 -88.24 -46.36
N VAL A 698 18.33 -88.23 -45.08
CA VAL A 698 19.22 -87.89 -43.96
C VAL A 698 20.36 -88.90 -43.79
N CYS A 699 20.10 -90.20 -43.95
CA CYS A 699 21.16 -91.21 -43.91
C CYS A 699 22.17 -91.04 -45.05
N ILE A 700 21.73 -90.69 -46.26
CA ILE A 700 22.62 -90.40 -47.39
C ILE A 700 23.47 -89.17 -47.11
N MET A 701 22.88 -88.09 -46.59
CA MET A 701 23.62 -86.88 -46.23
C MET A 701 24.66 -87.15 -45.13
N GLN A 702 24.35 -88.00 -44.15
CA GLN A 702 25.29 -88.46 -43.12
C GLN A 702 26.21 -89.62 -43.58
N ASN A 703 26.23 -89.95 -44.88
CA ASN A 703 27.05 -90.98 -45.51
C ASN A 703 26.92 -92.39 -44.86
N MET A 704 25.72 -92.72 -44.37
CA MET A 704 25.40 -94.01 -43.77
C MET A 704 25.01 -95.01 -44.85
N LYS A 705 25.72 -96.15 -44.90
CA LYS A 705 25.43 -97.21 -45.88
C LYS A 705 24.10 -97.91 -45.57
N PRO A 706 23.29 -98.23 -46.60
CA PRO A 706 22.04 -98.96 -46.42
C PRO A 706 22.27 -100.41 -46.02
N ASP A 707 21.32 -100.98 -45.28
CA ASP A 707 21.29 -102.41 -45.04
C ASP A 707 20.72 -103.11 -46.28
N ARG A 708 21.44 -104.10 -46.83
CA ARG A 708 20.96 -104.88 -47.98
C ARG A 708 19.99 -105.95 -47.50
N VAL A 709 18.70 -105.61 -47.47
CA VAL A 709 17.61 -106.49 -47.06
C VAL A 709 16.95 -107.09 -48.29
N THR A 710 16.58 -108.37 -48.21
CA THR A 710 15.81 -109.03 -49.27
C THR A 710 14.36 -108.55 -49.19
N ASP A 711 13.87 -107.89 -50.24
CA ASP A 711 12.48 -107.42 -50.26
C ASP A 711 11.53 -108.64 -50.22
N PRO A 712 10.56 -108.69 -49.28
CA PRO A 712 9.62 -109.80 -49.16
C PRO A 712 8.79 -110.07 -50.42
N SER A 713 8.66 -109.08 -51.31
CA SER A 713 7.81 -109.15 -52.52
C SER A 713 8.54 -109.61 -53.78
N THR A 714 9.84 -109.34 -53.93
CA THR A 714 10.60 -109.64 -55.15
C THR A 714 11.80 -110.57 -54.92
N GLY A 715 12.16 -110.87 -53.67
CA GLY A 715 13.29 -111.73 -53.32
C GLY A 715 14.67 -111.16 -53.71
N ARG A 716 14.74 -109.96 -54.29
CA ARG A 716 15.98 -109.25 -54.64
C ARG A 716 16.46 -108.42 -53.44
N LYS A 717 17.78 -108.33 -53.27
CA LYS A 717 18.40 -107.52 -52.20
C LYS A 717 18.26 -106.04 -52.54
N VAL A 718 17.42 -105.32 -51.81
CA VAL A 718 17.20 -103.88 -51.90
C VAL A 718 17.95 -103.19 -50.76
N ASN A 719 18.47 -102.01 -51.03
CA ASN A 719 19.12 -101.17 -50.04
C ASN A 719 18.04 -100.51 -49.17
N ASP A 720 17.80 -101.03 -47.96
CA ASP A 720 16.87 -100.46 -46.98
C ASP A 720 17.62 -99.54 -46.02
N TYR A 721 17.30 -98.25 -46.05
CA TYR A 721 17.86 -97.25 -45.15
C TYR A 721 17.10 -97.15 -43.83
N TRP A 722 15.96 -97.82 -43.66
CA TRP A 722 15.18 -97.72 -42.42
C TRP A 722 15.88 -98.36 -41.22
N GLY A 723 16.56 -99.49 -41.40
CA GLY A 723 17.39 -100.10 -40.37
C GLY A 723 18.46 -99.15 -39.82
N PRO A 724 19.31 -98.57 -40.69
CA PRO A 724 20.27 -97.53 -40.32
C PRO A 724 19.60 -96.27 -39.75
N SER A 725 18.47 -95.84 -40.29
CA SER A 725 17.71 -94.67 -39.81
C SER A 725 17.26 -94.83 -38.36
N LYS A 726 16.86 -96.05 -37.93
CA LYS A 726 16.52 -96.30 -36.52
C LYS A 726 17.72 -96.20 -35.58
N LYS A 727 18.92 -96.56 -36.06
CA LYS A 727 20.16 -96.38 -35.29
C LYS A 727 20.46 -94.89 -35.15
N LEU A 728 20.34 -94.14 -36.25
CA LEU A 728 20.57 -92.70 -36.28
C LEU A 728 19.58 -91.94 -35.39
N LEU A 729 18.28 -92.23 -35.48
CA LEU A 729 17.23 -91.68 -34.59
C LEU A 729 17.39 -92.10 -33.12
N GLY A 730 18.22 -93.10 -32.84
CA GLY A 730 18.50 -93.56 -31.48
C GLY A 730 19.68 -92.87 -30.81
N ASP A 731 20.48 -92.12 -31.56
CA ASP A 731 21.61 -91.37 -31.04
C ASP A 731 21.10 -90.14 -30.27
N MET A 732 21.54 -89.98 -29.01
CA MET A 732 21.13 -88.82 -28.19
C MET A 732 21.59 -87.50 -28.80
N GLY A 733 22.64 -87.52 -29.65
CA GLY A 733 23.16 -86.35 -30.37
C GLY A 733 22.53 -86.09 -31.75
N PHE A 734 21.54 -86.87 -32.21
CA PHE A 734 21.03 -86.80 -33.59
C PHE A 734 20.54 -85.40 -34.02
N LEU A 735 19.79 -84.69 -33.17
CA LEU A 735 19.34 -83.34 -33.51
C LEU A 735 20.51 -82.35 -33.62
N GLN A 736 21.54 -82.53 -32.79
CA GLN A 736 22.73 -81.71 -32.81
C GLN A 736 23.56 -81.97 -34.09
N SER A 737 23.67 -83.22 -34.53
CA SER A 737 24.40 -83.56 -35.77
C SER A 737 23.70 -83.08 -37.05
N LEU A 738 22.40 -82.78 -37.00
CA LEU A 738 21.69 -82.11 -38.09
C LEU A 738 21.94 -80.60 -38.12
N ARG A 739 22.11 -79.96 -36.94
CA ARG A 739 22.44 -78.53 -36.85
C ARG A 739 23.87 -78.25 -37.29
N ASP A 740 24.80 -79.13 -36.94
CA ASP A 740 26.23 -78.94 -37.15
C ASP A 740 26.73 -79.55 -38.48
N TYR A 741 25.82 -79.91 -39.40
CA TYR A 741 26.20 -80.53 -40.68
C TYR A 741 26.89 -79.52 -41.62
N ASP A 742 28.03 -79.91 -42.19
CA ASP A 742 28.81 -79.08 -43.12
C ASP A 742 28.06 -78.90 -44.45
N LYS A 743 27.36 -77.77 -44.54
CA LYS A 743 26.58 -77.35 -45.71
C LYS A 743 27.43 -76.78 -46.84
N ASP A 744 28.67 -76.36 -46.56
CA ASP A 744 29.51 -75.63 -47.50
C ASP A 744 30.38 -76.58 -48.33
N ASN A 745 30.67 -77.79 -47.84
CA ASN A 745 31.48 -78.81 -48.52
C ASN A 745 30.80 -80.19 -48.65
N ILE A 746 29.62 -80.24 -49.27
CA ILE A 746 28.95 -81.52 -49.56
C ILE A 746 29.60 -82.15 -50.80
N ASP A 747 30.14 -83.37 -50.64
CA ASP A 747 30.77 -84.10 -51.75
C ASP A 747 29.78 -84.31 -52.91
N VAL A 748 30.19 -84.00 -54.14
CA VAL A 748 29.35 -84.07 -55.34
C VAL A 748 28.77 -85.48 -55.51
N SER A 749 29.49 -86.53 -55.10
CA SER A 749 28.98 -87.90 -55.12
C SER A 749 27.77 -88.11 -54.20
N ILE A 750 27.70 -87.42 -53.06
CA ILE A 750 26.54 -87.43 -52.14
C ILE A 750 25.38 -86.64 -52.73
N ILE A 751 25.64 -85.47 -53.33
CA ILE A 751 24.61 -84.65 -53.99
C ILE A 751 23.98 -85.42 -55.16
N VAL A 752 24.80 -86.06 -55.99
CA VAL A 752 24.33 -86.89 -57.11
C VAL A 752 23.58 -88.11 -56.59
N LEU A 753 24.07 -88.78 -55.55
CA LEU A 753 23.38 -89.92 -54.95
C LEU A 753 22.02 -89.50 -54.35
N TYR A 754 21.95 -88.37 -53.66
CA TYR A 754 20.70 -87.80 -53.14
C TYR A 754 19.71 -87.50 -54.28
N ALA A 755 20.17 -86.83 -55.35
CA ALA A 755 19.33 -86.47 -56.49
C ALA A 755 18.82 -87.69 -57.28
N VAL A 756 19.58 -88.80 -57.32
CA VAL A 756 19.17 -90.05 -57.97
C VAL A 756 18.26 -90.90 -57.07
N THR A 757 18.38 -90.78 -55.74
CA THR A 757 17.57 -91.58 -54.80
C THR A 757 16.24 -90.91 -54.44
N ASN A 758 16.12 -89.58 -54.58
CA ASN A 758 14.93 -88.79 -54.23
C ASN A 758 14.17 -88.17 -55.44
N ARG A 759 14.52 -88.57 -56.67
CA ARG A 759 13.67 -88.41 -57.87
C ARG A 759 12.89 -89.69 -58.11
#